data_AF-A0A485L8M1-F1
#
_entry.id   AF-A0A485L8M1-F1
#
_cell.length_a   1.000
_cell.length_b   1.000
_cell.length_c   1.000
_cell.angle_alpha   90.00
_cell.angle_beta   90.00
_cell.angle_gamma   90.00
#
_symmetry.space_group_name_H-M   'P 1'
#
loop_
_entity.id
_entity.type
_entity.pdbx_description
1 polymer ?
#
loop_
_entity_poly.entity_id
_entity_poly.type
_entity_poly.pdbx_seq_one_letter_code
_entity_poly.pdbx_strand_id
1 'polypeptide(L)'
;MQHTDLNTIEAAIVSLRHSDGCSVPWIFSQYCFVDFDQRWHMANSATRQARCQAMVANGAVFLEPALRNIDFNGFHRCWGTAFDVAIASEVKSTDAGRSWLATIQSHDLDDIPVEVAYWQKYNVARFETQWQNFKRIGLVNMYSVSNMFGTPYPFTLQYQNSSFRMHKATSLKMYWGLANDFVAISHNTSGIGGRSLVRSSPVFAFANTSLESVLRANGTLKTPLGNALTLVATLLGPFGSVDMHYVPCPLEATHAVEQTLLVLRRSLRRGNHHAQEVYREIVDPLNNVGPAPKLWNDLGFAAVGGNVLCGETTFASAFPISYSMTTLTSWDIACDPLAIWANFYLTRETVVVSALLSNLTSFDMVTLTCAQNSQFEQLCLQYLNQSIAFIGSYVPPPEVQALEDAIGQATAVIQALEIQLIQYGMQDATSPLQLHQLNILDKTQVEFAFFAWTMLVDWTLGAREVVAFEGDAGSLALLTEYLAPLKQPVNMGENRVNFSFYLRGAVLYITGVMIGLAALVLFYSILCRGSIEHRNVTLLQRVGALVWVGRPLLFVRSLTAIGLLSTSALELQSSGHVSYFVVPSPPVYKTVLSANEVTWMVATVNDMAILLTRKFAYDYSYLNSVMVLVATAILSLTKPVEHSMTMHKQCSLAHMDFQVVCHSGTLTIGLASRVVVLVAIVLTANVVSYLITRVWFYGRPPPPVPYNAIFLYAGAKYLFQKRTWVVDDVYYMDRMSAVLNGILTVKNGGVLYCLDIKLWRTFLIDLPDGNDDADDDVAHITQNALPIPSRGIARG
;
A
#
# COMPACT_ATOMS: atom_id res chain seq x y z
N MET A 1 8.26 -4.14 -13.43
CA MET A 1 8.33 -2.78 -12.85
C MET A 1 9.66 -2.10 -13.15
N GLN A 2 10.81 -2.55 -12.63
CA GLN A 2 12.10 -1.90 -12.94
C GLN A 2 12.38 -1.86 -14.45
N HIS A 3 12.23 -3.00 -15.14
CA HIS A 3 12.49 -3.10 -16.58
C HIS A 3 11.39 -2.48 -17.46
N THR A 4 10.22 -2.16 -16.90
CA THR A 4 9.02 -1.77 -17.67
C THR A 4 8.59 -0.34 -17.40
N ASP A 5 8.28 -0.03 -16.15
CA ASP A 5 7.59 1.20 -15.75
C ASP A 5 8.61 2.27 -15.29
N LEU A 6 9.79 1.84 -14.83
CA LEU A 6 10.82 2.69 -14.24
C LEU A 6 12.08 2.81 -15.12
N ASN A 7 11.96 2.46 -16.40
CA ASN A 7 13.05 2.56 -17.37
C ASN A 7 13.09 3.91 -18.11
N THR A 8 12.34 4.92 -17.66
CA THR A 8 12.33 6.24 -18.29
C THR A 8 13.65 6.99 -18.02
N ILE A 9 14.02 7.90 -18.92
CA ILE A 9 15.25 8.69 -18.82
C ILE A 9 15.29 9.49 -17.52
N GLU A 10 14.19 10.18 -17.20
CA GLU A 10 14.08 11.00 -15.98
C GLU A 10 14.25 10.14 -14.71
N ALA A 11 13.54 9.01 -14.63
CA ALA A 11 13.68 8.10 -13.49
C ALA A 11 15.11 7.57 -13.35
N ALA A 12 15.77 7.30 -14.47
CA ALA A 12 17.14 6.81 -14.47
C ALA A 12 18.15 7.89 -14.02
N ILE A 13 18.05 9.11 -14.54
CA ILE A 13 18.91 10.24 -14.13
C ILE A 13 18.77 10.49 -12.63
N VAL A 14 17.53 10.60 -12.13
CA VAL A 14 17.27 10.83 -10.70
C VAL A 14 17.85 9.69 -9.86
N SER A 15 17.68 8.45 -10.30
CA SER A 15 18.17 7.29 -9.56
C SER A 15 19.70 7.18 -9.56
N LEU A 16 20.34 7.40 -10.70
CA LEU A 16 21.80 7.42 -10.82
C LEU A 16 22.43 8.46 -9.90
N ARG A 17 21.83 9.67 -9.81
CA ARG A 17 22.30 10.75 -8.92
C ARG A 17 22.15 10.42 -7.44
N HIS A 18 21.21 9.56 -7.08
CA HIS A 18 21.05 9.07 -5.71
C HIS A 18 21.86 7.81 -5.40
N SER A 19 22.31 7.07 -6.42
CA SER A 19 23.15 5.89 -6.25
C SER A 19 24.57 6.24 -5.81
N ASP A 20 25.16 5.38 -4.98
CA ASP A 20 26.57 5.48 -4.61
C ASP A 20 27.47 5.17 -5.82
N GLY A 21 28.43 6.03 -6.13
CA GLY A 21 29.41 5.80 -7.21
C GLY A 21 30.13 4.46 -7.10
N CYS A 22 30.37 3.93 -5.90
CA CYS A 22 31.00 2.62 -5.70
C CYS A 22 30.13 1.44 -6.17
N SER A 23 28.81 1.65 -6.28
CA SER A 23 27.85 0.62 -6.73
C SER A 23 27.69 0.56 -8.25
N VAL A 24 28.18 1.56 -9.00
CA VAL A 24 27.90 1.73 -10.43
C VAL A 24 28.35 0.53 -11.28
N PRO A 25 29.53 -0.07 -11.07
CA PRO A 25 29.91 -1.29 -11.81
C PRO A 25 29.02 -2.51 -11.55
N TRP A 26 28.18 -2.47 -10.50
CA TRP A 26 27.19 -3.50 -10.19
C TRP A 26 25.82 -3.24 -10.82
N ILE A 27 25.60 -2.10 -11.47
CA ILE A 27 24.45 -1.90 -12.37
C ILE A 27 24.65 -2.87 -13.52
N PHE A 28 23.74 -3.83 -13.66
CA PHE A 28 23.91 -4.96 -14.53
C PHE A 28 23.58 -4.57 -15.97
N SER A 29 24.61 -4.08 -16.65
CA SER A 29 24.58 -3.76 -18.07
C SER A 29 25.86 -4.23 -18.73
N GLN A 30 25.74 -4.75 -19.93
CA GLN A 30 26.87 -5.09 -20.78
C GLN A 30 27.11 -3.94 -21.75
N TYR A 31 28.07 -3.08 -21.41
CA TYR A 31 28.32 -1.84 -22.15
C TYR A 31 28.77 -2.12 -23.60
N CYS A 32 28.19 -1.37 -24.52
CA CYS A 32 28.50 -1.39 -25.95
C CYS A 32 29.41 -0.23 -26.34
N PHE A 33 29.28 0.90 -25.66
CA PHE A 33 29.97 2.16 -25.98
C PHE A 33 30.38 2.89 -24.70
N VAL A 34 31.49 3.63 -24.76
CA VAL A 34 31.88 4.54 -23.68
C VAL A 34 30.98 5.77 -23.69
N ASP A 35 30.73 6.35 -24.87
CA ASP A 35 30.13 7.67 -25.07
C ASP A 35 28.93 7.64 -26.02
N PHE A 36 28.05 8.64 -25.93
CA PHE A 36 26.86 8.72 -26.78
C PHE A 36 27.18 8.94 -28.27
N ASP A 37 28.31 9.56 -28.60
CA ASP A 37 28.78 9.71 -29.99
C ASP A 37 29.32 8.39 -30.58
N GLN A 38 29.32 7.29 -29.80
CA GLN A 38 29.79 5.97 -30.21
C GLN A 38 31.25 5.96 -30.71
N ARG A 39 32.10 6.86 -30.21
CA ARG A 39 33.49 6.97 -30.65
C ARG A 39 34.33 5.80 -30.16
N TRP A 40 34.01 5.29 -28.96
CA TRP A 40 34.74 4.18 -28.35
C TRP A 40 33.82 3.00 -28.10
N HIS A 41 34.04 1.94 -28.87
CA HIS A 41 33.33 0.67 -28.76
C HIS A 41 33.87 -0.18 -27.59
N MET A 42 32.99 -0.91 -26.89
CA MET A 42 33.32 -1.70 -25.69
C MET A 42 32.87 -3.16 -25.73
N ALA A 43 32.06 -3.60 -26.70
CA ALA A 43 31.57 -4.97 -26.69
C ALA A 43 32.73 -5.97 -26.76
N ASN A 44 32.61 -7.09 -26.04
CA ASN A 44 33.64 -8.13 -25.95
C ASN A 44 33.87 -8.88 -27.28
N SER A 45 32.84 -9.09 -28.10
CA SER A 45 32.94 -9.70 -29.43
C SER A 45 32.54 -8.74 -30.56
N ALA A 46 33.02 -9.00 -31.77
CA ALA A 46 32.65 -8.21 -32.95
C ALA A 46 31.16 -8.40 -33.31
N THR A 47 30.65 -9.63 -33.18
CA THR A 47 29.25 -9.96 -33.41
C THR A 47 28.33 -9.23 -32.43
N ARG A 48 28.69 -9.21 -31.14
CA ARG A 48 27.97 -8.41 -30.15
C ARG A 48 28.03 -6.91 -30.46
N GLN A 49 29.19 -6.39 -30.88
CA GLN A 49 29.29 -4.97 -31.28
C GLN A 49 28.35 -4.63 -32.44
N ALA A 50 28.11 -5.57 -33.38
CA ALA A 50 27.12 -5.38 -34.43
C ALA A 50 25.69 -5.38 -33.87
N ARG A 51 25.36 -6.28 -32.93
CA ARG A 51 24.04 -6.26 -32.25
C ARG A 51 23.80 -4.97 -31.48
N CYS A 52 24.82 -4.41 -30.84
CA CYS A 52 24.74 -3.14 -30.10
C CYS A 52 24.14 -1.99 -30.91
N GLN A 53 24.30 -1.98 -32.23
CA GLN A 53 23.73 -0.96 -33.11
C GLN A 53 22.19 -0.96 -33.09
N ALA A 54 21.55 -2.10 -32.84
CA ALA A 54 20.10 -2.19 -32.67
C ALA A 54 19.63 -1.77 -31.26
N MET A 55 20.55 -1.59 -30.30
CA MET A 55 20.25 -1.32 -28.89
C MET A 55 20.46 0.13 -28.47
N VAL A 56 20.89 1.01 -29.39
CA VAL A 56 21.29 2.40 -29.07
C VAL A 56 20.18 3.28 -28.49
N ALA A 57 18.91 2.88 -28.65
CA ALA A 57 17.79 3.55 -27.98
C ALA A 57 17.77 3.34 -26.46
N ASN A 58 18.52 2.36 -25.94
CA ASN A 58 18.67 2.07 -24.52
C ASN A 58 19.96 2.71 -23.97
N GLY A 59 19.82 3.74 -23.14
CA GLY A 59 20.93 4.44 -22.50
C GLY A 59 21.82 3.55 -21.63
N ALA A 60 21.32 2.41 -21.14
CA ALA A 60 22.11 1.49 -20.32
C ALA A 60 23.27 0.84 -21.08
N VAL A 61 23.25 0.80 -22.42
CA VAL A 61 24.37 0.24 -23.21
C VAL A 61 25.55 1.21 -23.33
N PHE A 62 25.39 2.46 -22.89
CA PHE A 62 26.42 3.49 -22.86
C PHE A 62 26.93 3.68 -21.44
N LEU A 63 28.24 3.86 -21.27
CA LEU A 63 28.82 4.13 -19.96
C LEU A 63 28.64 5.61 -19.53
N GLU A 64 28.69 6.54 -20.49
CA GLU A 64 28.50 7.97 -20.29
C GLU A 64 27.29 8.36 -19.44
N PRO A 65 26.05 7.88 -19.68
CA PRO A 65 24.90 8.27 -18.88
C PRO A 65 25.07 8.00 -17.38
N ALA A 66 25.70 6.87 -17.02
CA ALA A 66 26.01 6.56 -15.62
C ALA A 66 27.08 7.52 -15.09
N LEU A 67 28.21 7.70 -15.80
CA LEU A 67 29.31 8.54 -15.34
C LEU A 67 28.96 10.03 -15.23
N ARG A 68 28.06 10.54 -16.08
CA ARG A 68 27.55 11.92 -16.03
C ARG A 68 26.68 12.20 -14.82
N ASN A 69 26.02 11.18 -14.27
CA ASN A 69 24.94 11.33 -13.29
C ASN A 69 25.26 10.74 -11.92
N ILE A 70 26.54 10.51 -11.61
CA ILE A 70 26.98 9.96 -10.32
C ILE A 70 28.02 10.88 -9.69
N ASP A 71 28.30 10.71 -8.39
CA ASP A 71 29.53 11.21 -7.79
C ASP A 71 30.74 10.50 -8.39
N PHE A 72 31.34 11.13 -9.41
CA PHE A 72 32.51 10.59 -10.10
C PHE A 72 33.70 10.44 -9.14
N ASN A 73 33.87 11.31 -8.15
CA ASN A 73 34.96 11.19 -7.18
C ASN A 73 34.75 9.99 -6.26
N GLY A 74 33.50 9.75 -5.83
CA GLY A 74 33.10 8.54 -5.12
C GLY A 74 33.37 7.27 -5.93
N PHE A 75 32.95 7.24 -7.20
CA PHE A 75 33.24 6.15 -8.13
C PHE A 75 34.74 5.91 -8.30
N HIS A 76 35.51 6.97 -8.57
CA HIS A 76 36.95 6.89 -8.82
C HIS A 76 37.72 6.46 -7.57
N ARG A 77 37.24 6.76 -6.36
CA ARG A 77 37.83 6.24 -5.12
C ARG A 77 37.76 4.72 -5.02
N CYS A 78 36.67 4.12 -5.49
CA CYS A 78 36.45 2.67 -5.43
C CYS A 78 37.02 1.92 -6.65
N TRP A 79 36.91 2.50 -7.84
CA TRP A 79 37.18 1.82 -9.12
C TRP A 79 38.16 2.55 -10.04
N GLY A 80 38.75 3.66 -9.60
CA GLY A 80 39.53 4.56 -10.44
C GLY A 80 40.73 3.90 -11.12
N THR A 81 41.48 3.07 -10.39
CA THR A 81 42.62 2.33 -10.96
C THR A 81 42.21 1.40 -12.08
N ALA A 82 41.13 0.63 -11.88
CA ALA A 82 40.59 -0.28 -12.88
C ALA A 82 40.00 0.50 -14.07
N PHE A 83 39.25 1.57 -13.80
CA PHE A 83 38.68 2.45 -14.82
C PHE A 83 39.76 3.11 -15.69
N ASP A 84 40.85 3.58 -15.08
CA ASP A 84 41.95 4.24 -15.79
C ASP A 84 42.64 3.27 -16.76
N VAL A 85 42.90 2.04 -16.34
CA VAL A 85 43.51 1.00 -17.19
C VAL A 85 42.52 0.52 -18.25
N ALA A 86 41.30 0.20 -17.84
CA ALA A 86 40.30 -0.40 -18.72
C ALA A 86 39.81 0.58 -19.80
N ILE A 87 39.64 1.86 -19.46
CA ILE A 87 38.91 2.82 -20.30
C ILE A 87 39.70 4.12 -20.48
N ALA A 88 40.02 4.81 -19.39
CA ALA A 88 40.47 6.21 -19.49
C ALA A 88 41.79 6.37 -20.26
N SER A 89 42.73 5.43 -20.12
CA SER A 89 44.03 5.45 -20.82
C SER A 89 43.86 5.52 -22.34
N GLU A 90 43.00 4.68 -22.91
CA GLU A 90 42.70 4.67 -24.34
C GLU A 90 41.95 5.94 -24.76
N VAL A 91 40.93 6.34 -24.00
CA VAL A 91 40.13 7.54 -24.32
C VAL A 91 40.99 8.81 -24.33
N LYS A 92 41.96 8.94 -23.40
CA LYS A 92 42.89 10.08 -23.31
C LYS A 92 43.85 10.20 -24.50
N SER A 93 43.97 9.18 -25.34
CA SER A 93 44.83 9.21 -26.53
C SER A 93 44.38 10.25 -27.56
N THR A 94 43.09 10.65 -27.54
CA THR A 94 42.50 11.62 -28.46
C THR A 94 42.17 12.95 -27.74
N ASP A 95 42.19 14.07 -28.47
CA ASP A 95 41.77 15.37 -27.92
C ASP A 95 40.29 15.35 -27.48
N ALA A 96 39.45 14.70 -28.28
CA ALA A 96 38.03 14.57 -28.01
C ALA A 96 37.77 13.79 -26.72
N GLY A 97 38.53 12.72 -26.45
CA GLY A 97 38.42 11.94 -25.23
C GLY A 97 38.98 12.64 -23.99
N ARG A 98 40.04 13.45 -24.13
CA ARG A 98 40.50 14.33 -23.04
C ARG A 98 39.42 15.35 -22.65
N SER A 99 38.76 15.96 -23.63
CA SER A 99 37.64 16.88 -23.37
C SER A 99 36.45 16.18 -22.73
N TRP A 100 36.06 15.00 -23.23
CA TRP A 100 34.95 14.23 -22.67
C TRP A 100 35.21 13.83 -21.21
N LEU A 101 36.40 13.31 -20.90
CA LEU A 101 36.78 12.97 -19.53
C LEU A 101 36.79 14.18 -18.59
N ALA A 102 37.28 15.34 -19.06
CA ALA A 102 37.25 16.57 -18.27
C ALA A 102 35.81 16.99 -17.92
N THR A 103 34.86 16.84 -18.85
CA THR A 103 33.44 17.08 -18.60
C THR A 103 32.89 16.12 -17.54
N ILE A 104 33.14 14.82 -17.66
CA ILE A 104 32.71 13.81 -16.67
C ILE A 104 33.29 14.08 -15.28
N GLN A 105 34.56 14.51 -15.22
CA GLN A 105 35.27 14.77 -13.96
C GLN A 105 34.87 16.08 -13.28
N SER A 106 34.33 17.05 -14.02
CA SER A 106 33.92 18.35 -13.46
C SER A 106 32.85 18.23 -12.37
N HIS A 107 32.02 17.18 -12.44
CA HIS A 107 30.89 16.92 -11.54
C HIS A 107 29.88 18.08 -11.43
N ASP A 108 29.85 18.97 -12.42
CA ASP A 108 28.81 19.99 -12.54
C ASP A 108 27.54 19.33 -13.13
N LEU A 109 26.66 18.87 -12.23
CA LEU A 109 25.42 18.21 -12.63
C LEU A 109 24.41 19.23 -13.15
N ASP A 110 24.07 19.13 -14.43
CA ASP A 110 23.00 19.92 -15.05
C ASP A 110 21.63 19.63 -14.41
N ASP A 111 20.69 20.56 -14.54
CA ASP A 111 19.29 20.31 -14.16
C ASP A 111 18.73 19.10 -14.92
N ILE A 112 17.85 18.32 -14.27
CA ILE A 112 17.30 17.07 -14.83
C ILE A 112 16.72 17.26 -16.25
N PRO A 113 15.90 18.29 -16.55
CA PRO A 113 15.36 18.47 -17.89
C PRO A 113 16.43 18.72 -18.97
N VAL A 114 17.55 19.36 -18.61
CA VAL A 114 18.68 19.62 -19.53
C VAL A 114 19.39 18.30 -19.87
N GLU A 115 19.65 17.48 -18.85
CA GLU A 115 20.27 16.16 -19.04
C GLU A 115 19.35 15.21 -19.83
N VAL A 116 18.02 15.25 -19.58
CA VAL A 116 17.03 14.51 -20.38
C VAL A 116 17.10 14.92 -21.85
N ALA A 117 17.13 16.23 -22.14
CA ALA A 117 17.22 16.74 -23.50
C ALA A 117 18.56 16.34 -24.17
N TYR A 118 19.65 16.28 -23.40
CA TYR A 118 20.94 15.80 -23.88
C TYR A 118 20.86 14.33 -24.31
N TRP A 119 20.26 13.43 -23.51
CA TRP A 119 20.11 12.03 -23.88
C TRP A 119 19.21 11.87 -25.12
N GLN A 120 18.10 12.62 -25.17
CA GLN A 120 17.17 12.57 -26.31
C GLN A 120 17.79 13.05 -27.62
N LYS A 121 18.75 13.99 -27.58
CA LYS A 121 19.53 14.42 -28.76
C LYS A 121 20.25 13.24 -29.42
N TYR A 122 20.62 12.23 -28.64
CA TYR A 122 21.28 11.01 -29.10
C TYR A 122 20.31 9.85 -29.40
N ASN A 123 19.00 10.14 -29.51
CA ASN A 123 17.94 9.15 -29.72
C ASN A 123 17.84 8.08 -28.62
N VAL A 124 18.36 8.37 -27.43
CA VAL A 124 18.14 7.53 -26.26
C VAL A 124 16.71 7.76 -25.79
N ALA A 125 15.95 6.67 -25.63
CA ALA A 125 14.53 6.70 -25.27
C ALA A 125 14.26 6.10 -23.89
N ARG A 126 15.09 5.15 -23.44
CA ARG A 126 14.93 4.44 -22.17
C ARG A 126 16.27 4.07 -21.55
N PHE A 127 16.27 3.67 -20.28
CA PHE A 127 17.42 3.12 -19.56
C PHE A 127 16.99 1.80 -18.91
N GLU A 128 17.36 0.70 -19.53
CA GLU A 128 16.91 -0.64 -19.18
C GLU A 128 18.12 -1.54 -18.90
N THR A 129 18.23 -2.02 -17.65
CA THR A 129 19.28 -2.96 -17.23
C THR A 129 18.94 -4.39 -17.64
N GLN A 130 19.95 -5.26 -17.70
CA GLN A 130 19.76 -6.66 -18.05
C GLN A 130 19.10 -7.46 -16.92
N TRP A 131 18.41 -8.53 -17.29
CA TRP A 131 17.87 -9.51 -16.34
C TRP A 131 19.01 -10.28 -15.68
N GLN A 132 18.88 -10.62 -14.39
CA GLN A 132 19.90 -11.33 -13.65
C GLN A 132 19.34 -12.02 -12.41
N ASN A 133 20.08 -13.00 -11.86
CA ASN A 133 19.69 -13.71 -10.63
C ASN A 133 20.70 -13.66 -9.46
N PHE A 134 21.75 -12.86 -9.58
CA PHE A 134 22.74 -12.64 -8.51
C PHE A 134 22.40 -11.49 -7.55
N LYS A 135 21.34 -10.73 -7.79
CA LYS A 135 20.80 -9.67 -6.93
C LYS A 135 19.29 -9.81 -6.77
N ARG A 136 18.84 -9.62 -5.55
CA ARG A 136 17.45 -9.34 -5.21
C ARG A 136 17.25 -7.84 -5.20
N ILE A 137 16.41 -7.37 -6.12
CA ILE A 137 15.94 -5.99 -6.12
C ILE A 137 14.98 -5.83 -4.95
N GLY A 138 15.24 -4.87 -4.07
CA GLY A 138 14.38 -4.55 -2.95
C GLY A 138 13.14 -3.77 -3.39
N LEU A 139 12.05 -3.93 -2.64
CA LEU A 139 10.79 -3.25 -2.88
C LEU A 139 10.19 -2.79 -1.55
N VAL A 140 9.99 -1.49 -1.41
CA VAL A 140 9.15 -0.92 -0.34
C VAL A 140 7.89 -0.40 -1.00
N ASN A 141 6.76 -1.06 -0.79
CA ASN A 141 5.47 -0.65 -1.33
C ASN A 141 4.52 -0.31 -0.18
N MET A 142 3.98 0.90 -0.19
CA MET A 142 3.07 1.42 0.83
C MET A 142 1.77 1.94 0.20
N TYR A 143 0.69 1.95 0.97
CA TYR A 143 -0.52 2.74 0.68
C TYR A 143 -0.79 3.66 1.87
N SER A 144 -1.59 4.71 1.68
CA SER A 144 -1.93 5.63 2.76
C SER A 144 -3.40 5.57 3.14
N VAL A 145 -3.70 5.68 4.43
CA VAL A 145 -5.06 5.89 4.92
C VAL A 145 -5.20 7.30 5.45
N SER A 146 -6.10 8.09 4.88
CA SER A 146 -6.37 9.47 5.33
C SER A 146 -7.44 9.48 6.42
N ASN A 147 -7.12 10.14 7.53
CA ASN A 147 -8.03 10.32 8.67
C ASN A 147 -8.95 11.54 8.49
N MET A 148 -9.79 11.81 9.49
CA MET A 148 -10.72 12.95 9.51
C MET A 148 -10.06 14.33 9.47
N PHE A 149 -8.76 14.43 9.74
CA PHE A 149 -8.00 15.68 9.66
C PHE A 149 -7.32 15.88 8.30
N GLY A 150 -7.46 14.92 7.38
CA GLY A 150 -6.78 14.94 6.08
C GLY A 150 -5.30 14.54 6.15
N THR A 151 -4.86 13.94 7.26
CA THR A 151 -3.49 13.45 7.41
C THR A 151 -3.39 12.01 6.88
N PRO A 152 -2.54 11.74 5.87
CA PRO A 152 -2.29 10.38 5.39
C PRO A 152 -1.33 9.64 6.32
N TYR A 153 -1.68 8.40 6.66
CA TYR A 153 -0.78 7.49 7.38
C TYR A 153 -0.36 6.34 6.47
N PRO A 154 0.95 6.08 6.31
CA PRO A 154 1.43 4.99 5.47
C PRO A 154 1.23 3.63 6.15
N PHE A 155 0.83 2.64 5.35
CA PHE A 155 0.72 1.23 5.69
C PHE A 155 1.47 0.43 4.64
N THR A 156 2.27 -0.52 5.08
CA THR A 156 3.11 -1.35 4.23
C THR A 156 2.26 -2.42 3.55
N LEU A 157 2.30 -2.47 2.21
CA LEU A 157 1.76 -3.58 1.41
C LEU A 157 2.79 -4.70 1.24
N GLN A 158 4.03 -4.30 0.95
CA GLN A 158 5.14 -5.21 0.73
C GLN A 158 6.44 -4.54 1.15
N TYR A 159 7.29 -5.29 1.83
CA TYR A 159 8.61 -4.86 2.23
C TYR A 159 9.64 -5.95 1.97
N GLN A 160 10.57 -5.68 1.06
CA GLN A 160 11.63 -6.60 0.69
C GLN A 160 12.95 -5.85 0.60
N ASN A 161 13.95 -6.31 1.35
CA ASN A 161 15.29 -5.73 1.30
C ASN A 161 16.03 -6.16 0.03
N SER A 162 16.81 -5.24 -0.51
CA SER A 162 17.77 -5.49 -1.57
C SER A 162 18.98 -6.28 -1.06
N SER A 163 19.49 -7.24 -1.81
CA SER A 163 20.69 -7.99 -1.43
C SER A 163 21.39 -8.70 -2.60
N PHE A 164 22.71 -8.89 -2.49
CA PHE A 164 23.45 -9.78 -3.38
C PHE A 164 23.25 -11.26 -2.98
N ARG A 165 23.21 -12.13 -3.98
CA ARG A 165 22.93 -13.57 -3.89
C ARG A 165 23.96 -14.37 -4.69
N MET A 166 25.24 -14.11 -4.49
CA MET A 166 26.32 -14.69 -5.29
C MET A 166 26.32 -16.23 -5.33
N HIS A 167 25.82 -16.90 -4.28
CA HIS A 167 25.68 -18.36 -4.25
C HIS A 167 24.65 -18.93 -5.25
N LYS A 168 23.74 -18.11 -5.80
CA LYS A 168 22.76 -18.49 -6.83
C LYS A 168 23.00 -17.79 -8.17
N ALA A 169 24.16 -17.17 -8.37
CA ALA A 169 24.46 -16.30 -9.50
C ALA A 169 24.73 -17.05 -10.82
N THR A 170 23.75 -17.84 -11.27
CA THR A 170 23.92 -18.67 -12.48
C THR A 170 23.85 -17.85 -13.76
N SER A 171 23.23 -16.66 -13.74
CA SER A 171 23.19 -15.74 -14.87
C SER A 171 24.57 -15.16 -15.23
N LEU A 172 25.54 -15.17 -14.30
CA LEU A 172 26.91 -14.68 -14.55
C LEU A 172 27.65 -15.48 -15.62
N LYS A 173 27.16 -16.66 -16.01
CA LYS A 173 27.65 -17.42 -17.16
C LYS A 173 27.39 -16.69 -18.48
N MET A 174 26.24 -16.02 -18.61
CA MET A 174 25.84 -15.32 -19.82
C MET A 174 26.62 -14.01 -20.00
N TYR A 175 26.73 -13.23 -18.92
CA TYR A 175 27.65 -12.12 -18.75
C TYR A 175 27.79 -11.81 -17.25
N TRP A 176 28.99 -11.47 -16.78
CA TRP A 176 29.25 -11.31 -15.34
C TRP A 176 29.24 -9.87 -14.81
N GLY A 177 28.97 -8.86 -15.64
CA GLY A 177 28.91 -7.46 -15.21
C GLY A 177 30.25 -6.72 -15.20
N LEU A 178 30.19 -5.38 -15.28
CA LEU A 178 31.35 -4.49 -15.36
C LEU A 178 32.26 -4.58 -14.14
N ALA A 179 31.71 -4.76 -12.94
CA ALA A 179 32.49 -4.93 -11.72
C ALA A 179 33.50 -6.09 -11.86
N ASN A 180 33.07 -7.21 -12.45
CA ASN A 180 33.94 -8.37 -12.66
C ASN A 180 34.93 -8.14 -13.82
N ASP A 181 34.57 -7.38 -14.85
CA ASP A 181 35.51 -6.95 -15.89
C ASP A 181 36.65 -6.09 -15.28
N PHE A 182 36.33 -5.14 -14.40
CA PHE A 182 37.32 -4.31 -13.70
C PHE A 182 38.22 -5.12 -12.77
N VAL A 183 37.65 -6.05 -12.01
CA VAL A 183 38.43 -6.98 -11.17
C VAL A 183 39.36 -7.81 -12.05
N ALA A 184 38.87 -8.41 -13.14
CA ALA A 184 39.69 -9.21 -14.04
C ALA A 184 40.86 -8.40 -14.63
N ILE A 185 40.64 -7.16 -15.04
CA ILE A 185 41.72 -6.29 -15.56
C ILE A 185 42.75 -5.92 -14.50
N SER A 186 42.31 -5.80 -13.24
CA SER A 186 43.20 -5.47 -12.13
C SER A 186 44.08 -6.65 -11.68
N HIS A 187 43.71 -7.89 -12.03
CA HIS A 187 44.44 -9.10 -11.68
C HIS A 187 45.23 -9.67 -12.86
N ASN A 188 46.56 -9.71 -12.75
CA ASN A 188 47.45 -10.21 -13.80
C ASN A 188 47.17 -11.67 -14.23
N THR A 189 46.63 -12.50 -13.33
CA THR A 189 46.37 -13.93 -13.58
C THR A 189 45.04 -14.20 -14.29
N SER A 190 44.21 -13.18 -14.56
CA SER A 190 42.89 -13.35 -15.19
C SER A 190 42.95 -13.67 -16.69
N GLY A 191 44.12 -13.50 -17.32
CA GLY A 191 44.30 -13.55 -18.78
C GLY A 191 44.05 -12.21 -19.48
N ILE A 192 43.40 -11.25 -18.83
CA ILE A 192 43.16 -9.88 -19.35
C ILE A 192 43.71 -8.78 -18.43
N GLY A 193 44.60 -9.14 -17.49
CA GLY A 193 45.24 -8.19 -16.59
C GLY A 193 45.99 -7.08 -17.33
N GLY A 194 45.78 -5.83 -16.93
CA GLY A 194 46.41 -4.64 -17.52
C GLY A 194 45.94 -4.28 -18.93
N ARG A 195 44.83 -4.88 -19.43
CA ARG A 195 44.29 -4.66 -20.78
C ARG A 195 43.16 -3.63 -20.78
N SER A 196 42.87 -3.07 -21.96
CA SER A 196 41.77 -2.12 -22.15
C SER A 196 40.47 -2.83 -22.58
N LEU A 197 39.32 -2.36 -22.12
CA LEU A 197 37.98 -2.77 -22.61
C LEU A 197 37.56 -2.02 -23.87
N VAL A 198 38.30 -0.98 -24.27
CA VAL A 198 37.98 -0.21 -25.47
C VAL A 198 38.57 -0.91 -26.69
N ARG A 199 37.72 -1.22 -27.68
CA ARG A 199 38.09 -2.03 -28.85
C ARG A 199 39.13 -1.38 -29.77
N SER A 200 39.20 -0.04 -29.80
CA SER A 200 40.22 0.67 -30.59
C SER A 200 41.63 0.53 -30.03
N SER A 201 41.76 0.10 -28.77
CA SER A 201 43.05 0.04 -28.10
C SER A 201 43.93 -1.07 -28.67
N PRO A 202 45.24 -0.83 -28.86
CA PRO A 202 46.19 -1.87 -29.28
C PRO A 202 46.32 -3.01 -28.26
N VAL A 203 45.90 -2.77 -27.01
CA VAL A 203 45.90 -3.76 -25.92
C VAL A 203 44.47 -4.15 -25.50
N PHE A 204 43.54 -4.19 -26.45
CA PHE A 204 42.17 -4.64 -26.21
C PHE A 204 42.11 -6.04 -25.58
N ALA A 205 41.35 -6.16 -24.49
CA ALA A 205 41.30 -7.33 -23.62
C ALA A 205 40.90 -8.61 -24.36
N PHE A 206 39.96 -8.51 -25.31
CA PHE A 206 39.39 -9.66 -26.02
C PHE A 206 39.91 -9.82 -27.45
N ALA A 207 41.07 -9.22 -27.77
CA ALA A 207 41.69 -9.37 -29.09
C ALA A 207 42.19 -10.82 -29.34
N ASN A 208 42.79 -11.44 -28.33
CA ASN A 208 43.41 -12.77 -28.42
C ASN A 208 42.75 -13.82 -27.50
N THR A 209 41.68 -13.45 -26.78
CA THR A 209 40.95 -14.33 -25.88
C THR A 209 39.46 -13.97 -25.90
N SER A 210 38.59 -14.91 -25.57
CA SER A 210 37.15 -14.65 -25.41
C SER A 210 36.81 -14.45 -23.94
N LEU A 211 35.71 -13.74 -23.66
CA LEU A 211 35.20 -13.65 -22.30
C LEU A 211 34.86 -15.04 -21.73
N GLU A 212 34.38 -15.98 -22.56
CA GLU A 212 34.19 -17.38 -22.18
C GLU A 212 35.48 -18.02 -21.60
N SER A 213 36.62 -17.80 -22.26
CA SER A 213 37.90 -18.33 -21.77
C SER A 213 38.30 -17.72 -20.42
N VAL A 214 38.02 -16.44 -20.22
CA VAL A 214 38.26 -15.73 -18.96
C VAL A 214 37.32 -16.25 -17.86
N LEU A 215 36.05 -16.49 -18.17
CA LEU A 215 35.07 -17.09 -17.27
C LEU A 215 35.47 -18.51 -16.83
N ARG A 216 36.07 -19.29 -17.74
CA ARG A 216 36.64 -20.60 -17.42
C ARG A 216 37.86 -20.49 -16.51
N ALA A 217 38.78 -19.56 -16.81
CA ALA A 217 39.98 -19.33 -16.01
C ALA A 217 39.66 -18.88 -14.57
N ASN A 218 38.61 -18.06 -14.38
CA ASN A 218 38.16 -17.62 -13.05
C ASN A 218 37.25 -18.65 -12.33
N GLY A 219 36.84 -19.72 -13.01
CA GLY A 219 35.99 -20.77 -12.44
C GLY A 219 34.48 -20.46 -12.42
N THR A 220 34.02 -19.37 -13.02
CA THR A 220 32.58 -19.09 -13.23
C THR A 220 31.96 -20.13 -14.16
N LEU A 221 32.70 -20.53 -15.20
CA LEU A 221 32.36 -21.66 -16.06
C LEU A 221 33.26 -22.84 -15.71
N LYS A 222 32.64 -23.97 -15.32
CA LYS A 222 33.38 -25.20 -15.05
C LYS A 222 33.90 -25.81 -16.35
N THR A 223 35.13 -26.33 -16.31
CA THR A 223 35.75 -27.08 -17.41
C THR A 223 36.00 -28.54 -17.00
N PRO A 224 35.69 -29.53 -17.86
CA PRO A 224 35.03 -29.39 -19.16
C PRO A 224 33.58 -28.88 -19.02
N LEU A 225 33.07 -28.26 -20.09
CA LEU A 225 31.68 -27.79 -20.13
C LEU A 225 30.75 -29.00 -20.17
N GLY A 226 29.69 -29.02 -19.34
CA GLY A 226 28.69 -30.08 -19.35
C GLY A 226 27.92 -30.15 -20.68
N ASN A 227 27.26 -31.26 -20.95
CA ASN A 227 26.61 -31.48 -22.24
C ASN A 227 25.45 -30.49 -22.46
N ALA A 228 24.66 -30.18 -21.42
CA ALA A 228 23.57 -29.21 -21.51
C ALA A 228 24.09 -27.81 -21.84
N LEU A 229 25.13 -27.35 -21.13
CA LEU A 229 25.73 -26.04 -21.40
C LEU A 229 26.43 -25.98 -22.77
N THR A 230 26.92 -27.12 -23.28
CA THR A 230 27.47 -27.21 -24.64
C THR A 230 26.37 -27.02 -25.70
N LEU A 231 25.18 -27.61 -25.49
CA LEU A 231 24.01 -27.36 -26.35
C LEU A 231 23.59 -25.88 -26.30
N VAL A 232 23.60 -25.25 -25.12
CA VAL A 232 23.33 -23.80 -24.98
C VAL A 232 24.35 -22.96 -25.74
N ALA A 233 25.64 -23.27 -25.60
CA ALA A 233 26.71 -22.57 -26.33
C ALA A 233 26.60 -22.76 -27.85
N THR A 234 26.03 -23.86 -28.31
CA THR A 234 25.79 -24.12 -29.74
C THR A 234 24.59 -23.31 -30.25
N LEU A 235 23.55 -23.15 -29.43
CA LEU A 235 22.33 -22.41 -29.77
C LEU A 235 22.52 -20.88 -29.74
N LEU A 236 23.14 -20.36 -28.68
CA LEU A 236 23.28 -18.93 -28.43
C LEU A 236 24.66 -18.41 -28.83
N GLY A 237 25.68 -19.27 -28.90
CA GLY A 237 27.07 -18.86 -29.08
C GLY A 237 27.86 -18.84 -27.76
N PRO A 238 29.08 -18.29 -27.76
CA PRO A 238 29.97 -18.34 -26.61
C PRO A 238 29.40 -17.60 -25.40
N PHE A 239 29.58 -18.20 -24.22
CA PHE A 239 29.23 -17.59 -22.95
C PHE A 239 30.05 -16.30 -22.71
N GLY A 240 29.49 -15.37 -21.92
CA GLY A 240 30.04 -14.03 -21.75
C GLY A 240 29.54 -13.01 -22.77
N SER A 241 29.03 -13.43 -23.94
CA SER A 241 28.53 -12.53 -24.98
C SER A 241 27.01 -12.64 -25.20
N VAL A 242 26.29 -13.12 -24.19
CA VAL A 242 24.83 -13.33 -24.24
C VAL A 242 24.13 -12.26 -23.41
N ASP A 243 23.32 -11.45 -24.06
CA ASP A 243 22.50 -10.42 -23.42
C ASP A 243 21.20 -11.04 -22.89
N MET A 244 20.77 -10.64 -21.69
CA MET A 244 19.54 -11.13 -21.05
C MET A 244 18.56 -9.97 -20.84
N HIS A 245 17.38 -10.05 -21.47
CA HIS A 245 16.38 -8.99 -21.43
C HIS A 245 15.04 -9.49 -20.89
N TYR A 246 14.40 -8.67 -20.05
CA TYR A 246 13.05 -8.94 -19.57
C TYR A 246 12.05 -8.62 -20.67
N VAL A 247 11.17 -9.56 -21.03
CA VAL A 247 10.10 -9.32 -21.99
C VAL A 247 8.83 -8.93 -21.23
N PRO A 248 8.31 -7.70 -21.41
CA PRO A 248 7.07 -7.29 -20.77
C PRO A 248 5.88 -8.11 -21.25
N CYS A 249 4.95 -8.39 -20.34
CA CYS A 249 3.67 -9.00 -20.70
C CYS A 249 2.88 -8.03 -21.61
N PRO A 250 2.41 -8.45 -22.79
CA PRO A 250 1.61 -7.61 -23.67
C PRO A 250 0.35 -7.09 -23.00
N LEU A 251 -0.06 -5.87 -23.37
CA LEU A 251 -1.27 -5.25 -22.84
C LEU A 251 -2.50 -6.13 -23.14
N GLU A 252 -2.55 -6.72 -24.34
CA GLU A 252 -3.61 -7.61 -24.79
C GLU A 252 -3.77 -8.84 -23.88
N ALA A 253 -2.65 -9.44 -23.46
CA ALA A 253 -2.64 -10.57 -22.55
C ALA A 253 -3.14 -10.17 -21.15
N THR A 254 -2.62 -9.08 -20.60
CA THR A 254 -3.08 -8.56 -19.30
C THR A 254 -4.56 -8.18 -19.32
N HIS A 255 -5.03 -7.58 -20.42
CA HIS A 255 -6.44 -7.21 -20.61
C HIS A 255 -7.34 -8.44 -20.71
N ALA A 256 -6.95 -9.49 -21.44
CA ALA A 256 -7.72 -10.73 -21.52
C ALA A 256 -7.88 -11.41 -20.14
N VAL A 257 -6.81 -11.46 -19.35
CA VAL A 257 -6.86 -12.01 -17.97
C VAL A 257 -7.71 -11.14 -17.07
N GLU A 258 -7.57 -9.82 -17.13
CA GLU A 258 -8.38 -8.87 -16.36
C GLU A 258 -9.89 -9.04 -16.66
N GLN A 259 -10.28 -9.04 -17.94
CA GLN A 259 -11.67 -9.19 -18.32
C GLN A 259 -12.24 -10.55 -17.87
N THR A 260 -11.46 -11.62 -17.98
CA THR A 260 -11.87 -12.96 -17.52
C THR A 260 -12.05 -13.01 -16.00
N LEU A 261 -11.16 -12.39 -15.23
CA LEU A 261 -11.30 -12.25 -13.77
C LEU A 261 -12.53 -11.41 -13.40
N LEU A 262 -12.82 -10.34 -14.15
CA LEU A 262 -14.02 -9.53 -13.93
C LEU A 262 -15.30 -10.32 -14.20
N VAL A 263 -15.34 -11.13 -15.27
CA VAL A 263 -16.45 -12.04 -15.56
C VAL A 263 -16.67 -13.01 -14.40
N LEU A 264 -15.62 -13.69 -13.92
CA LEU A 264 -15.70 -14.59 -12.77
C LEU A 264 -16.24 -13.88 -11.51
N ARG A 265 -15.70 -12.70 -11.17
CA ARG A 265 -16.13 -11.93 -10.00
C ARG A 265 -17.57 -11.43 -10.12
N ARG A 266 -18.00 -11.03 -11.32
CA ARG A 266 -19.41 -10.66 -11.58
C ARG A 266 -20.33 -11.86 -11.44
N SER A 267 -19.96 -13.03 -11.93
CA SER A 267 -20.72 -14.27 -11.75
C SER A 267 -20.87 -14.64 -10.28
N LEU A 268 -19.82 -14.51 -9.46
CA LEU A 268 -19.90 -14.77 -8.01
C LEU A 268 -20.73 -13.73 -7.25
N ARG A 269 -20.74 -12.47 -7.72
CA ARG A 269 -21.53 -11.39 -7.12
C ARG A 269 -23.01 -11.45 -7.50
N ARG A 270 -23.32 -11.76 -8.76
CA ARG A 270 -24.70 -11.90 -9.26
C ARG A 270 -25.30 -13.23 -8.88
N GLY A 271 -24.48 -14.27 -8.80
CA GLY A 271 -24.89 -15.60 -8.39
C GLY A 271 -25.50 -15.56 -6.99
N ASN A 272 -26.53 -16.37 -6.78
CA ASN A 272 -27.06 -16.61 -5.45
C ASN A 272 -25.94 -17.20 -4.56
N HIS A 273 -26.16 -17.25 -3.25
CA HIS A 273 -25.23 -17.87 -2.29
C HIS A 273 -24.76 -19.28 -2.76
N HIS A 274 -25.66 -20.01 -3.41
CA HIS A 274 -25.36 -21.30 -4.07
C HIS A 274 -24.25 -21.27 -5.14
N ALA A 275 -24.13 -20.20 -5.94
CA ALA A 275 -23.04 -20.08 -6.92
C ALA A 275 -21.68 -19.98 -6.21
N GLN A 276 -21.63 -19.30 -5.05
CA GLN A 276 -20.43 -19.19 -4.23
C GLN A 276 -20.09 -20.51 -3.53
N GLU A 277 -21.11 -21.27 -3.12
CA GLU A 277 -20.96 -22.64 -2.62
C GLU A 277 -20.33 -23.54 -3.67
N VAL A 278 -20.93 -23.64 -4.87
CA VAL A 278 -20.43 -24.49 -5.97
C VAL A 278 -19.03 -24.07 -6.40
N TYR A 279 -18.75 -22.76 -6.49
CA TYR A 279 -17.40 -22.29 -6.76
C TYR A 279 -16.43 -22.82 -5.70
N ARG A 280 -16.73 -22.64 -4.41
CA ARG A 280 -15.86 -23.13 -3.32
C ARG A 280 -15.63 -24.64 -3.35
N GLU A 281 -16.59 -25.42 -3.85
CA GLU A 281 -16.47 -26.87 -4.00
C GLU A 281 -15.53 -27.32 -5.12
N ILE A 282 -15.20 -26.44 -6.07
CA ILE A 282 -14.14 -26.70 -7.07
C ILE A 282 -12.84 -26.99 -6.31
N VAL A 283 -12.23 -28.15 -6.59
CA VAL A 283 -11.02 -28.59 -5.91
C VAL A 283 -9.84 -27.66 -6.27
N ASP A 284 -9.08 -27.25 -5.25
CA ASP A 284 -7.80 -26.55 -5.43
C ASP A 284 -6.68 -27.57 -5.63
N PRO A 285 -6.11 -27.74 -6.83
CA PRO A 285 -5.02 -28.69 -7.04
C PRO A 285 -3.70 -28.24 -6.40
N LEU A 286 -3.52 -26.93 -6.15
CA LEU A 286 -2.30 -26.35 -5.59
C LEU A 286 -1.06 -26.79 -6.39
N ASN A 287 -0.19 -27.61 -5.79
CA ASN A 287 1.05 -28.11 -6.39
C ASN A 287 0.91 -29.53 -6.98
N ASN A 288 -0.27 -30.15 -6.89
CA ASN A 288 -0.51 -31.50 -7.41
C ASN A 288 -0.82 -31.47 -8.91
N VAL A 289 0.09 -30.88 -9.68
CA VAL A 289 0.02 -30.72 -11.13
C VAL A 289 1.43 -30.89 -11.70
N GLY A 290 1.59 -31.76 -12.67
CA GLY A 290 2.86 -32.03 -13.35
C GLY A 290 2.61 -32.27 -14.84
N PRO A 291 2.18 -31.25 -15.60
CA PRO A 291 1.80 -31.42 -16.98
C PRO A 291 3.02 -31.36 -17.89
N ALA A 292 2.98 -32.09 -18.99
CA ALA A 292 3.94 -31.95 -20.09
C ALA A 292 3.19 -31.92 -21.43
N PRO A 293 3.70 -31.18 -22.44
CA PRO A 293 3.11 -31.16 -23.77
C PRO A 293 2.98 -32.56 -24.38
N LYS A 294 1.92 -32.77 -25.17
CA LYS A 294 1.64 -34.04 -25.83
C LYS A 294 2.82 -34.53 -26.67
N LEU A 295 3.44 -33.63 -27.44
CA LEU A 295 4.63 -33.95 -28.23
C LEU A 295 5.75 -34.57 -27.39
N TRP A 296 5.98 -34.06 -26.18
CA TRP A 296 7.04 -34.57 -25.31
C TRP A 296 6.62 -35.90 -24.66
N ASN A 297 5.35 -36.03 -24.26
CA ASN A 297 4.80 -37.29 -23.76
C ASN A 297 4.91 -38.41 -24.80
N ASP A 298 4.62 -38.12 -26.07
CA ASP A 298 4.72 -39.06 -27.17
C ASP A 298 6.18 -39.48 -27.46
N LEU A 299 7.15 -38.57 -27.25
CA LEU A 299 8.58 -38.86 -27.38
C LEU A 299 9.13 -39.73 -26.23
N GLY A 300 8.53 -39.64 -25.04
CA GLY A 300 8.79 -40.53 -23.91
C GLY A 300 10.17 -40.44 -23.27
N PHE A 301 10.89 -39.33 -23.43
CA PHE A 301 12.25 -39.17 -22.88
C PHE A 301 12.26 -39.00 -21.35
N ALA A 302 13.39 -39.33 -20.72
CA ALA A 302 13.66 -38.99 -19.33
C ALA A 302 14.16 -37.54 -19.24
N ALA A 303 13.45 -36.71 -18.46
CA ALA A 303 13.77 -35.31 -18.31
C ALA A 303 14.94 -35.14 -17.33
N VAL A 304 16.01 -34.48 -17.79
CA VAL A 304 17.28 -34.30 -17.05
C VAL A 304 17.66 -32.82 -16.85
N GLY A 305 16.72 -31.90 -17.03
CA GLY A 305 16.89 -30.48 -16.72
C GLY A 305 16.08 -29.57 -17.65
N GLY A 306 15.81 -28.34 -17.22
CA GLY A 306 15.00 -27.36 -17.98
C GLY A 306 15.49 -25.92 -17.87
N ASN A 307 16.68 -25.71 -17.28
CA ASN A 307 17.25 -24.41 -17.00
C ASN A 307 18.52 -24.20 -17.82
N VAL A 308 18.52 -23.26 -18.78
CA VAL A 308 19.69 -22.96 -19.63
C VAL A 308 20.89 -22.40 -18.88
N LEU A 309 20.68 -21.95 -17.64
CA LEU A 309 21.76 -21.46 -16.78
C LEU A 309 22.44 -22.60 -16.01
N CYS A 310 21.95 -23.84 -16.13
CA CYS A 310 22.40 -25.01 -15.38
C CYS A 310 22.87 -26.14 -16.31
N GLY A 311 23.68 -27.05 -15.74
CA GLY A 311 24.00 -28.31 -16.40
C GLY A 311 22.86 -29.32 -16.28
N GLU A 312 22.98 -30.42 -17.01
CA GLU A 312 22.10 -31.58 -16.89
C GLU A 312 22.23 -32.23 -15.50
N THR A 313 21.13 -32.80 -15.02
CA THR A 313 21.09 -33.66 -13.84
C THR A 313 21.51 -35.07 -14.20
N THR A 314 21.83 -35.90 -13.21
CA THR A 314 22.19 -37.30 -13.48
C THR A 314 21.00 -38.08 -14.03
N PHE A 315 21.23 -38.99 -14.98
CA PHE A 315 20.17 -39.86 -15.51
C PHE A 315 19.50 -40.69 -14.40
N ALA A 316 20.25 -41.10 -13.37
CA ALA A 316 19.70 -41.84 -12.22
C ALA A 316 18.67 -41.04 -11.40
N SER A 317 18.75 -39.71 -11.45
CA SER A 317 17.75 -38.82 -10.82
C SER A 317 16.62 -38.40 -11.75
N ALA A 318 16.72 -38.73 -13.04
CA ALA A 318 15.74 -38.34 -14.05
C ALA A 318 14.39 -39.03 -13.80
N PHE A 319 13.33 -38.39 -14.27
CA PHE A 319 11.99 -38.98 -14.31
C PHE A 319 11.43 -38.90 -15.73
N PRO A 320 10.52 -39.81 -16.11
CA PRO A 320 9.82 -39.70 -17.39
C PRO A 320 9.17 -38.34 -17.53
N ILE A 321 9.28 -37.71 -18.71
CA ILE A 321 8.67 -36.39 -18.96
C ILE A 321 7.15 -36.40 -18.74
N SER A 322 6.50 -37.57 -18.86
CA SER A 322 5.07 -37.76 -18.58
C SER A 322 4.69 -37.53 -17.11
N TYR A 323 5.63 -37.59 -16.17
CA TYR A 323 5.36 -37.33 -14.75
C TYR A 323 5.29 -35.83 -14.47
N SER A 324 6.21 -35.05 -15.06
CA SER A 324 6.24 -33.59 -15.06
C SER A 324 7.43 -33.10 -15.89
N MET A 325 7.42 -31.83 -16.27
CA MET A 325 8.63 -31.12 -16.71
C MET A 325 9.60 -30.96 -15.53
N THR A 326 10.91 -30.94 -15.82
CA THR A 326 11.92 -30.50 -14.87
C THR A 326 11.91 -28.97 -14.73
N THR A 327 12.42 -28.48 -13.60
CA THR A 327 12.50 -27.05 -13.27
C THR A 327 12.98 -26.19 -14.44
N LEU A 328 12.20 -25.17 -14.77
CA LEU A 328 12.49 -24.23 -15.85
C LEU A 328 13.61 -23.26 -15.48
N THR A 329 14.02 -22.43 -16.43
CA THR A 329 14.99 -21.35 -16.18
C THR A 329 14.50 -20.46 -15.04
N SER A 330 15.28 -20.36 -13.95
CA SER A 330 14.81 -19.75 -12.71
C SER A 330 15.68 -18.61 -12.22
N TRP A 331 15.02 -17.58 -11.71
CA TRP A 331 15.65 -16.53 -10.91
C TRP A 331 15.96 -16.98 -9.47
N ASP A 332 15.09 -17.78 -8.85
CA ASP A 332 15.22 -18.12 -7.42
C ASP A 332 15.89 -19.48 -7.14
N ILE A 333 15.73 -20.45 -8.05
CA ILE A 333 16.21 -21.82 -7.85
C ILE A 333 17.65 -21.95 -8.33
N ALA A 334 18.52 -22.45 -7.45
CA ALA A 334 19.91 -22.73 -7.78
C ALA A 334 20.02 -24.03 -8.60
N CYS A 335 21.11 -24.20 -9.35
CA CYS A 335 21.36 -25.47 -10.04
C CYS A 335 21.55 -26.59 -9.01
N ASP A 336 20.82 -27.69 -9.18
CA ASP A 336 20.88 -28.89 -8.34
C ASP A 336 21.31 -30.09 -9.20
N PRO A 337 22.15 -31.02 -8.69
CA PRO A 337 22.48 -32.25 -9.40
C PRO A 337 21.30 -33.24 -9.52
N LEU A 338 20.25 -33.07 -8.73
CA LEU A 338 19.04 -33.88 -8.75
C LEU A 338 17.96 -33.21 -9.62
N ALA A 339 17.25 -34.01 -10.41
CA ALA A 339 16.11 -33.52 -11.15
C ALA A 339 14.97 -33.16 -10.18
N ILE A 340 14.44 -31.94 -10.32
CA ILE A 340 13.31 -31.42 -9.55
C ILE A 340 12.21 -31.04 -10.54
N TRP A 341 10.96 -31.21 -10.15
CA TRP A 341 9.80 -30.84 -10.98
C TRP A 341 9.70 -29.33 -11.17
N ALA A 342 9.13 -28.93 -12.31
CA ALA A 342 8.67 -27.57 -12.51
C ALA A 342 7.56 -27.25 -11.50
N ASN A 343 7.58 -26.03 -10.95
CA ASN A 343 6.63 -25.65 -9.92
C ASN A 343 5.35 -25.13 -10.57
N PHE A 344 4.22 -25.64 -10.12
CA PHE A 344 2.89 -25.14 -10.47
C PHE A 344 2.15 -24.76 -9.19
N TYR A 345 1.39 -23.68 -9.22
CA TYR A 345 0.54 -23.26 -8.10
C TYR A 345 -0.84 -22.85 -8.62
N LEU A 346 -1.70 -23.84 -8.86
CA LEU A 346 -3.03 -23.59 -9.40
C LEU A 346 -4.03 -23.40 -8.26
N THR A 347 -4.53 -22.17 -8.14
CA THR A 347 -5.71 -21.86 -7.33
C THR A 347 -6.97 -22.08 -8.15
N ARG A 348 -8.10 -22.29 -7.49
CA ARG A 348 -9.43 -22.33 -8.11
C ARG A 348 -9.71 -21.14 -9.04
N GLU A 349 -9.29 -19.94 -8.66
CA GLU A 349 -9.43 -18.76 -9.51
C GLU A 349 -8.64 -18.95 -10.81
N THR A 350 -7.37 -19.36 -10.70
CA THR A 350 -6.49 -19.65 -11.85
C THR A 350 -7.05 -20.77 -12.73
N VAL A 351 -7.61 -21.83 -12.14
CA VAL A 351 -8.19 -22.96 -12.90
C VAL A 351 -9.39 -22.49 -13.74
N VAL A 352 -10.35 -21.78 -13.13
CA VAL A 352 -11.54 -21.31 -13.85
C VAL A 352 -11.19 -20.28 -14.91
N VAL A 353 -10.28 -19.34 -14.60
CA VAL A 353 -9.80 -18.34 -15.55
C VAL A 353 -9.06 -18.99 -16.71
N SER A 354 -8.15 -19.93 -16.45
CA SER A 354 -7.37 -20.59 -17.51
C SER A 354 -8.25 -21.49 -18.38
N ALA A 355 -9.29 -22.11 -17.83
CA ALA A 355 -10.27 -22.89 -18.61
C ALA A 355 -11.06 -22.00 -19.59
N LEU A 356 -11.43 -20.78 -19.19
CA LEU A 356 -12.05 -19.79 -20.07
C LEU A 356 -11.07 -19.32 -21.16
N LEU A 357 -9.84 -18.97 -20.78
CA LEU A 357 -8.80 -18.49 -21.71
C LEU A 357 -8.37 -19.56 -22.73
N SER A 358 -8.36 -20.83 -22.34
CA SER A 358 -8.06 -21.95 -23.22
C SER A 358 -9.26 -22.46 -24.01
N ASN A 359 -10.42 -21.81 -23.90
CA ASN A 359 -11.68 -22.23 -24.52
C ASN A 359 -12.06 -23.70 -24.25
N LEU A 360 -11.96 -24.12 -22.98
CA LEU A 360 -12.26 -25.49 -22.58
C LEU A 360 -13.76 -25.67 -22.36
N THR A 361 -14.49 -26.19 -23.35
CA THR A 361 -15.95 -26.20 -23.36
C THR A 361 -16.61 -27.56 -23.16
N SER A 362 -15.90 -28.68 -23.35
CA SER A 362 -16.48 -30.03 -23.31
C SER A 362 -15.70 -31.01 -22.44
N PHE A 363 -16.40 -32.04 -21.95
CA PHE A 363 -15.82 -33.13 -21.15
C PHE A 363 -14.77 -33.94 -21.93
N ASP A 364 -14.90 -34.05 -23.26
CA ASP A 364 -13.91 -34.71 -24.11
C ASP A 364 -12.60 -33.92 -24.15
N MET A 365 -12.68 -32.59 -24.27
CA MET A 365 -11.50 -31.72 -24.20
C MET A 365 -10.83 -31.77 -22.82
N VAL A 366 -11.62 -31.85 -21.75
CA VAL A 366 -11.10 -32.06 -20.39
C VAL A 366 -10.30 -33.36 -20.31
N THR A 367 -10.83 -34.45 -20.87
CA THR A 367 -10.16 -35.76 -20.85
C THR A 367 -8.82 -35.72 -21.60
N LEU A 368 -8.80 -35.13 -22.79
CA LEU A 368 -7.57 -34.95 -23.58
C LEU A 368 -6.55 -34.05 -22.87
N THR A 369 -7.01 -32.99 -22.22
CA THR A 369 -6.18 -32.09 -21.42
C THR A 369 -5.58 -32.85 -20.22
N CYS A 370 -6.39 -33.57 -19.47
CA CYS A 370 -5.93 -34.29 -18.28
C CYS A 370 -4.99 -35.45 -18.57
N ALA A 371 -5.05 -36.03 -19.78
CA ALA A 371 -4.06 -37.00 -20.23
C ALA A 371 -2.63 -36.42 -20.28
N GLN A 372 -2.47 -35.08 -20.38
CA GLN A 372 -1.17 -34.41 -20.34
C GLN A 372 -0.61 -34.22 -18.93
N ASN A 373 -1.38 -34.59 -17.90
CA ASN A 373 -1.02 -34.51 -16.49
C ASN A 373 -1.12 -35.90 -15.85
N SER A 374 -0.45 -36.88 -16.46
CA SER A 374 -0.66 -38.32 -16.19
C SER A 374 -0.51 -38.70 -14.70
N GLN A 375 0.44 -38.07 -14.00
CA GLN A 375 0.70 -38.25 -12.58
C GLN A 375 -0.54 -37.90 -11.70
N PHE A 376 -1.35 -36.92 -12.12
CA PHE A 376 -2.48 -36.37 -11.37
C PHE A 376 -3.76 -36.33 -12.23
N GLU A 377 -3.91 -37.27 -13.16
CA GLU A 377 -5.01 -37.27 -14.14
C GLU A 377 -6.39 -37.25 -13.48
N GLN A 378 -6.60 -38.10 -12.47
CA GLN A 378 -7.89 -38.17 -11.75
C GLN A 378 -8.25 -36.86 -11.03
N LEU A 379 -7.26 -36.23 -10.42
CA LEU A 379 -7.44 -34.92 -9.77
C LEU A 379 -7.75 -33.84 -10.82
N CYS A 380 -7.09 -33.91 -11.98
CA CYS A 380 -7.36 -33.04 -13.12
C CYS A 380 -8.78 -33.15 -13.64
N LEU A 381 -9.25 -34.39 -13.88
CA LEU A 381 -10.62 -34.64 -14.30
C LEU A 381 -11.59 -34.06 -13.28
N GLN A 382 -11.32 -34.21 -11.99
CA GLN A 382 -12.15 -33.66 -10.93
C GLN A 382 -12.26 -32.12 -10.99
N TYR A 383 -11.15 -31.39 -10.91
CA TYR A 383 -11.21 -29.93 -10.85
C TYR A 383 -11.65 -29.29 -12.16
N LEU A 384 -11.29 -29.85 -13.33
CA LEU A 384 -11.72 -29.31 -14.62
C LEU A 384 -13.20 -29.57 -14.87
N ASN A 385 -13.71 -30.77 -14.57
CA ASN A 385 -15.14 -31.06 -14.71
C ASN A 385 -15.99 -30.14 -13.82
N GLN A 386 -15.57 -29.93 -12.57
CA GLN A 386 -16.23 -28.98 -11.67
C GLN A 386 -16.17 -27.54 -12.23
N SER A 387 -15.04 -27.15 -12.80
CA SER A 387 -14.84 -25.80 -13.37
C SER A 387 -15.71 -25.56 -14.60
N ILE A 388 -15.75 -26.49 -15.57
CA ILE A 388 -16.60 -26.34 -16.76
C ILE A 388 -18.10 -26.40 -16.41
N ALA A 389 -18.48 -27.21 -15.42
CA ALA A 389 -19.85 -27.26 -14.93
C ALA A 389 -20.27 -25.95 -14.24
N PHE A 390 -19.37 -25.35 -13.45
CA PHE A 390 -19.57 -24.02 -12.87
C PHE A 390 -19.70 -22.95 -13.95
N ILE A 391 -18.78 -22.93 -14.93
CA ILE A 391 -18.81 -21.97 -16.04
C ILE A 391 -20.13 -22.08 -16.80
N GLY A 392 -20.52 -23.30 -17.21
CA GLY A 392 -21.76 -23.53 -17.96
C GLY A 392 -23.04 -23.16 -17.21
N SER A 393 -23.02 -23.18 -15.87
CA SER A 393 -24.18 -22.89 -15.03
C SER A 393 -24.29 -21.41 -14.62
N TYR A 394 -23.17 -20.73 -14.39
CA TYR A 394 -23.13 -19.42 -13.72
C TYR A 394 -22.47 -18.31 -14.55
N VAL A 395 -21.82 -18.62 -15.67
CA VAL A 395 -21.26 -17.61 -16.59
C VAL A 395 -22.19 -17.49 -17.80
N PRO A 396 -22.81 -16.31 -18.02
CA PRO A 396 -23.72 -16.13 -19.14
C PRO A 396 -23.01 -16.31 -20.50
N PRO A 397 -23.60 -17.01 -21.48
CA PRO A 397 -22.99 -17.18 -22.81
C PRO A 397 -22.57 -15.87 -23.51
N PRO A 398 -23.34 -14.76 -23.43
CA PRO A 398 -22.91 -13.49 -24.00
C PRO A 398 -21.64 -12.92 -23.36
N GLU A 399 -21.37 -13.21 -22.08
CA GLU A 399 -20.13 -12.77 -21.42
C GLU A 399 -18.92 -13.60 -21.89
N VAL A 400 -19.11 -14.90 -22.15
CA VAL A 400 -18.06 -15.75 -22.75
C VAL A 400 -17.75 -15.29 -24.17
N GLN A 401 -18.79 -15.01 -24.99
CA GLN A 401 -18.62 -14.49 -26.34
C GLN A 401 -17.89 -13.15 -26.37
N ALA A 402 -18.15 -12.27 -25.39
CA ALA A 402 -17.45 -10.99 -25.28
C ALA A 402 -15.94 -11.14 -24.97
N LEU A 403 -15.49 -12.30 -24.49
CA LEU A 403 -14.07 -12.57 -24.25
C LEU A 403 -13.33 -13.09 -25.51
N GLU A 404 -14.04 -13.63 -26.51
CA GLU A 404 -13.45 -14.32 -27.66
C GLU A 404 -12.42 -13.44 -28.41
N ASP A 405 -12.78 -12.19 -28.70
CA ASP A 405 -11.90 -11.24 -29.38
C ASP A 405 -10.63 -10.94 -28.56
N ALA A 406 -10.78 -10.71 -27.26
CA ALA A 406 -9.66 -10.41 -26.37
C ALA A 406 -8.72 -11.61 -26.22
N ILE A 407 -9.27 -12.83 -26.09
CA ILE A 407 -8.51 -14.08 -26.02
C ILE A 407 -7.80 -14.35 -27.34
N GLY A 408 -8.47 -14.15 -28.48
CA GLY A 408 -7.90 -14.33 -29.81
C GLY A 408 -6.72 -13.39 -30.06
N GLN A 409 -6.86 -12.11 -29.71
CA GLN A 409 -5.77 -11.12 -29.80
C GLN A 409 -4.60 -11.47 -28.87
N ALA A 410 -4.89 -11.80 -27.61
CA ALA A 410 -3.85 -12.21 -26.66
C ALA A 410 -3.08 -13.44 -27.15
N THR A 411 -3.78 -14.46 -27.65
CA THR A 411 -3.19 -15.68 -28.22
C THR A 411 -2.25 -15.35 -29.39
N ALA A 412 -2.71 -14.51 -30.33
CA ALA A 412 -1.93 -14.14 -31.50
C ALA A 412 -0.65 -13.37 -31.14
N VAL A 413 -0.75 -12.40 -30.21
CA VAL A 413 0.40 -11.62 -29.76
C VAL A 413 1.40 -12.49 -28.99
N ILE A 414 0.94 -13.38 -28.10
CA ILE A 414 1.81 -14.31 -27.35
C ILE A 414 2.51 -15.28 -28.31
N GLN A 415 1.83 -15.80 -29.32
CA GLN A 415 2.44 -16.65 -30.35
C GLN A 415 3.55 -15.91 -31.12
N ALA A 416 3.34 -14.63 -31.45
CA ALA A 416 4.30 -13.80 -32.15
C ALA A 416 5.55 -13.45 -31.33
N LEU A 417 5.47 -13.52 -29.99
CA LEU A 417 6.64 -13.36 -29.11
C LEU A 417 7.55 -14.60 -29.09
N GLU A 418 7.13 -15.71 -29.68
CA GLU A 418 7.89 -16.97 -29.76
C GLU A 418 8.41 -17.44 -28.39
N ILE A 419 7.58 -17.33 -27.34
CA ILE A 419 7.94 -17.77 -25.99
C ILE A 419 8.00 -19.30 -25.96
N GLN A 420 9.12 -19.85 -25.51
CA GLN A 420 9.39 -21.28 -25.53
C GLN A 420 9.50 -21.89 -24.13
N LEU A 421 9.08 -23.15 -24.05
CA LEU A 421 9.43 -24.09 -23.00
C LEU A 421 10.58 -24.97 -23.50
N ILE A 422 11.49 -25.30 -22.60
CA ILE A 422 12.67 -26.11 -22.92
C ILE A 422 12.86 -27.24 -21.92
N GLN A 423 13.34 -28.39 -22.40
CA GLN A 423 13.74 -29.54 -21.58
C GLN A 423 14.94 -30.24 -22.22
N TYR A 424 15.89 -30.64 -21.39
CA TYR A 424 16.94 -31.58 -21.75
C TYR A 424 16.43 -33.00 -21.52
N GLY A 425 16.52 -33.83 -22.56
CA GLY A 425 16.00 -35.18 -22.58
C GLY A 425 17.07 -36.21 -22.93
N MET A 426 16.96 -37.40 -22.31
CA MET A 426 17.72 -38.59 -22.68
C MET A 426 16.75 -39.77 -22.79
N GLN A 427 16.89 -40.61 -23.81
CA GLN A 427 16.05 -41.81 -23.95
C GLN A 427 16.48 -42.92 -22.98
N ASP A 428 17.78 -43.09 -22.77
CA ASP A 428 18.37 -43.98 -21.79
C ASP A 428 19.69 -43.41 -21.26
N ALA A 429 20.31 -44.07 -20.28
CA ALA A 429 21.54 -43.63 -19.63
C ALA A 429 22.74 -43.49 -20.59
N THR A 430 22.68 -44.10 -21.78
CA THR A 430 23.75 -44.10 -22.79
C THR A 430 23.44 -43.21 -23.99
N SER A 431 22.21 -42.75 -24.13
CA SER A 431 21.75 -41.92 -25.23
C SER A 431 22.35 -40.51 -25.16
N PRO A 432 22.61 -39.86 -26.30
CA PRO A 432 23.06 -38.48 -26.29
C PRO A 432 21.99 -37.56 -25.71
N LEU A 433 22.43 -36.53 -24.98
CA LEU A 433 21.56 -35.48 -24.48
C LEU A 433 20.95 -34.69 -25.65
N GLN A 434 19.63 -34.50 -25.64
CA GLN A 434 18.92 -33.69 -26.61
C GLN A 434 18.23 -32.50 -25.93
N LEU A 435 18.14 -31.38 -26.64
CA LEU A 435 17.38 -30.20 -26.20
C LEU A 435 16.05 -30.17 -26.97
N HIS A 436 14.95 -30.31 -26.23
CA HIS A 436 13.60 -30.18 -26.75
C HIS A 436 13.09 -28.77 -26.48
N GLN A 437 12.51 -28.15 -27.51
CA GLN A 437 11.96 -26.79 -27.47
C GLN A 437 10.53 -26.82 -28.00
N LEU A 438 9.65 -26.02 -27.42
CA LEU A 438 8.27 -25.91 -27.86
C LEU A 438 7.73 -24.50 -27.56
N ASN A 439 7.02 -23.88 -28.51
CA ASN A 439 6.32 -22.63 -28.24
C ASN A 439 5.18 -22.87 -27.22
N ILE A 440 5.04 -21.99 -26.24
CA ILE A 440 4.09 -22.16 -25.13
C ILE A 440 2.63 -22.30 -25.60
N LEU A 441 2.25 -21.62 -26.70
CA LEU A 441 0.93 -21.73 -27.34
C LEU A 441 1.04 -22.31 -28.76
N ASP A 442 1.82 -23.38 -28.91
CA ASP A 442 1.93 -24.09 -30.19
C ASP A 442 0.55 -24.61 -30.67
N LYS A 443 0.20 -24.30 -31.91
CA LYS A 443 -1.11 -24.63 -32.51
C LYS A 443 -1.35 -26.14 -32.64
N THR A 444 -0.30 -26.95 -32.60
CA THR A 444 -0.38 -28.42 -32.68
C THR A 444 -0.63 -29.07 -31.32
N GLN A 445 -0.47 -28.33 -30.22
CA GLN A 445 -0.52 -28.84 -28.85
C GLN A 445 -1.79 -28.36 -28.12
N VAL A 446 -2.96 -28.59 -28.73
CA VAL A 446 -4.25 -28.09 -28.22
C VAL A 446 -4.60 -28.66 -26.84
N GLU A 447 -4.17 -29.89 -26.55
CA GLU A 447 -4.37 -30.58 -25.28
C GLU A 447 -3.56 -29.97 -24.13
N PHE A 448 -2.51 -29.20 -24.45
CA PHE A 448 -1.67 -28.53 -23.45
C PHE A 448 -2.08 -27.07 -23.21
N ALA A 449 -2.98 -26.52 -24.04
CA ALA A 449 -3.34 -25.10 -24.02
C ALA A 449 -3.83 -24.61 -22.65
N PHE A 450 -4.58 -25.43 -21.90
CA PHE A 450 -5.00 -25.11 -20.53
C PHE A 450 -3.79 -24.87 -19.60
N PHE A 451 -2.82 -25.79 -19.59
CA PHE A 451 -1.63 -25.66 -18.75
C PHE A 451 -0.69 -24.56 -19.22
N ALA A 452 -0.64 -24.28 -20.52
CA ALA A 452 0.04 -23.10 -21.04
C ALA A 452 -0.60 -21.81 -20.49
N TRP A 453 -1.94 -21.71 -20.53
CA TRP A 453 -2.66 -20.56 -19.99
C TRP A 453 -2.51 -20.39 -18.48
N THR A 454 -2.38 -21.46 -17.70
CA THR A 454 -2.10 -21.32 -16.26
C THR A 454 -0.74 -20.64 -16.02
N MET A 455 0.29 -21.00 -16.79
CA MET A 455 1.60 -20.36 -16.72
C MET A 455 1.59 -18.92 -17.29
N LEU A 456 0.77 -18.64 -18.30
CA LEU A 456 0.62 -17.29 -18.85
C LEU A 456 -0.16 -16.38 -17.91
N VAL A 457 -1.17 -16.89 -17.20
CA VAL A 457 -1.85 -16.18 -16.12
C VAL A 457 -0.83 -15.84 -15.02
N ASP A 458 0.03 -16.79 -14.61
CA ASP A 458 1.12 -16.50 -13.68
C ASP A 458 2.04 -15.38 -14.19
N TRP A 459 2.36 -15.35 -15.50
CA TRP A 459 3.14 -14.26 -16.10
C TRP A 459 2.41 -12.92 -16.02
N THR A 460 1.11 -12.86 -16.32
CA THR A 460 0.31 -11.64 -16.21
C THR A 460 0.23 -11.12 -14.77
N LEU A 461 0.21 -12.03 -13.78
CA LEU A 461 0.19 -11.72 -12.35
C LEU A 461 1.59 -11.43 -11.78
N GLY A 462 2.65 -11.59 -12.57
CA GLY A 462 4.05 -11.38 -12.15
C GLY A 462 4.61 -12.50 -11.27
N ALA A 463 3.99 -13.67 -11.27
CA ALA A 463 4.50 -14.89 -10.63
C ALA A 463 5.42 -15.71 -11.55
N ARG A 464 5.45 -15.40 -12.86
CA ARG A 464 6.47 -15.85 -13.80
C ARG A 464 7.00 -14.66 -14.60
N GLU A 465 8.16 -14.83 -15.20
CA GLU A 465 8.78 -13.85 -16.07
C GLU A 465 9.04 -14.47 -17.44
N VAL A 466 9.23 -13.63 -18.45
CA VAL A 466 9.77 -14.06 -19.73
C VAL A 466 11.10 -13.36 -19.94
N VAL A 467 12.13 -14.12 -20.29
CA VAL A 467 13.48 -13.62 -20.49
C VAL A 467 13.94 -13.98 -21.90
N ALA A 468 14.36 -12.98 -22.67
CA ALA A 468 15.02 -13.16 -23.95
C ALA A 468 16.54 -13.26 -23.72
N PHE A 469 17.14 -14.31 -24.26
CA PHE A 469 18.58 -14.54 -24.32
C PHE A 469 19.03 -14.29 -25.74
N GLU A 470 19.90 -13.30 -25.96
CA GLU A 470 20.40 -12.93 -27.28
C GLU A 470 21.93 -13.08 -27.32
N GLY A 471 22.40 -14.09 -28.04
CA GLY A 471 23.83 -14.37 -28.18
C GLY A 471 24.38 -14.07 -29.57
N ASP A 472 25.63 -14.46 -29.79
CA ASP A 472 26.33 -14.27 -31.07
C ASP A 472 25.81 -15.21 -32.18
N ALA A 473 25.21 -16.36 -31.85
CA ALA A 473 24.74 -17.35 -32.82
C ALA A 473 23.21 -17.37 -32.99
N GLY A 474 22.46 -16.98 -31.96
CA GLY A 474 21.00 -17.08 -31.97
C GLY A 474 20.35 -16.42 -30.76
N SER A 475 19.02 -16.47 -30.73
CA SER A 475 18.19 -15.89 -29.67
C SER A 475 17.15 -16.89 -29.17
N LEU A 476 16.72 -16.73 -27.92
CA LEU A 476 15.74 -17.61 -27.27
C LEU A 476 14.91 -16.84 -26.25
N ALA A 477 13.57 -16.85 -26.37
CA ALA A 477 12.67 -16.28 -25.37
C ALA A 477 12.09 -17.41 -24.49
N LEU A 478 12.35 -17.36 -23.19
CA LEU A 478 11.95 -18.42 -22.25
C LEU A 478 11.01 -17.92 -21.19
N LEU A 479 9.97 -18.71 -20.91
CA LEU A 479 9.19 -18.56 -19.68
C LEU A 479 10.00 -19.11 -18.49
N THR A 480 10.07 -18.33 -17.43
CA THR A 480 10.81 -18.72 -16.23
C THR A 480 9.99 -19.55 -15.25
N GLU A 481 10.68 -20.15 -14.30
CA GLU A 481 10.07 -20.91 -13.21
C GLU A 481 9.17 -20.04 -12.31
N TYR A 482 8.13 -20.66 -11.75
CA TYR A 482 7.20 -20.00 -10.83
C TYR A 482 7.93 -19.39 -9.62
N LEU A 483 7.66 -18.11 -9.39
CA LEU A 483 8.13 -17.33 -8.27
C LEU A 483 7.01 -17.20 -7.25
N ALA A 484 7.18 -17.88 -6.11
CA ALA A 484 6.20 -17.81 -5.04
C ALA A 484 6.08 -16.36 -4.52
N PRO A 485 4.85 -15.82 -4.41
CA PRO A 485 4.65 -14.46 -3.92
C PRO A 485 5.10 -14.34 -2.46
N LEU A 486 5.66 -13.18 -2.12
CA LEU A 486 6.08 -12.88 -0.76
C LEU A 486 4.86 -12.73 0.15
N LYS A 487 4.70 -13.65 1.10
CA LYS A 487 3.64 -13.57 2.13
C LYS A 487 4.22 -12.92 3.38
N GLN A 488 3.64 -11.78 3.78
CA GLN A 488 4.04 -11.06 4.99
C GLN A 488 2.84 -10.82 5.91
N PRO A 489 3.00 -10.98 7.23
CA PRO A 489 1.96 -10.59 8.17
C PRO A 489 1.81 -9.07 8.17
N VAL A 490 0.59 -8.59 8.45
CA VAL A 490 0.34 -7.16 8.67
C VAL A 490 1.14 -6.70 9.88
N ASN A 491 1.90 -5.62 9.72
CA ASN A 491 2.63 -5.01 10.81
C ASN A 491 1.65 -4.28 11.76
N MET A 492 1.31 -4.92 12.87
CA MET A 492 0.41 -4.34 13.87
C MET A 492 0.94 -3.02 14.47
N GLY A 493 2.25 -2.76 14.41
CA GLY A 493 2.84 -1.49 14.85
C GLY A 493 2.48 -0.28 13.97
N GLU A 494 2.08 -0.52 12.72
CA GLU A 494 1.60 0.53 11.81
C GLU A 494 0.16 0.93 12.11
N ASN A 495 -0.59 0.09 12.82
CA ASN A 495 -1.94 0.40 13.24
C ASN A 495 -1.94 1.46 14.38
N ARG A 496 -1.99 2.74 14.00
CA ARG A 496 -1.96 3.88 14.92
C ARG A 496 -3.32 4.09 15.62
N VAL A 497 -3.76 3.15 16.45
CA VAL A 497 -5.01 3.27 17.24
C VAL A 497 -4.88 4.13 18.50
N ASN A 498 -3.67 4.58 18.85
CA ASN A 498 -3.38 5.31 20.09
C ASN A 498 -4.27 6.55 20.28
N PHE A 499 -4.51 7.30 19.20
CA PHE A 499 -5.36 8.49 19.26
C PHE A 499 -6.83 8.11 19.53
N SER A 500 -7.36 7.13 18.80
CA SER A 500 -8.73 6.62 19.01
C SER A 500 -8.92 6.03 20.41
N PHE A 501 -7.91 5.35 20.96
CA PHE A 501 -7.92 4.83 22.32
C PHE A 501 -7.98 5.96 23.35
N TYR A 502 -7.16 7.00 23.18
CA TYR A 502 -7.19 8.18 24.05
C TYR A 502 -8.53 8.92 24.01
N LEU A 503 -9.07 9.15 22.79
CA LEU A 503 -10.39 9.76 22.59
C LEU A 503 -11.51 8.94 23.25
N ARG A 504 -11.48 7.60 23.10
CA ARG A 504 -12.43 6.71 23.76
C ARG A 504 -12.30 6.79 25.29
N GLY A 505 -11.09 6.80 25.83
CA GLY A 505 -10.83 6.96 27.25
C GLY A 505 -11.40 8.27 27.80
N ALA A 506 -11.19 9.39 27.08
CA ALA A 506 -11.75 10.69 27.43
C ALA A 506 -13.29 10.66 27.45
N VAL A 507 -13.92 10.07 26.42
CA VAL A 507 -15.39 9.92 26.37
C VAL A 507 -15.91 9.10 27.55
N LEU A 508 -15.28 7.96 27.87
CA LEU A 508 -15.66 7.11 29.00
C LEU A 508 -15.54 7.84 30.35
N TYR A 509 -14.42 8.53 30.57
CA TYR A 509 -14.20 9.33 31.77
C TYR A 509 -15.30 10.38 31.95
N ILE A 510 -15.57 11.18 30.91
CA ILE A 510 -16.58 12.24 30.96
C ILE A 510 -17.97 11.64 31.19
N THR A 511 -18.31 10.55 30.51
CA THR A 511 -19.59 9.86 30.74
C THR A 511 -19.71 9.40 32.20
N GLY A 512 -18.66 8.82 32.78
CA GLY A 512 -18.63 8.41 34.18
C GLY A 512 -18.84 9.58 35.15
N VAL A 513 -18.14 10.69 34.95
CA VAL A 513 -18.31 11.91 35.77
C VAL A 513 -19.73 12.47 35.63
N MET A 514 -20.30 12.49 34.42
CA MET A 514 -21.66 12.97 34.19
C MET A 514 -22.72 12.08 34.86
N ILE A 515 -22.53 10.76 34.84
CA ILE A 515 -23.40 9.82 35.58
C ILE A 515 -23.29 10.08 37.09
N GLY A 516 -22.08 10.25 37.61
CA GLY A 516 -21.85 10.59 39.03
C GLY A 516 -22.51 11.91 39.41
N LEU A 517 -22.37 12.95 38.59
CA LEU A 517 -23.00 14.25 38.81
C LEU A 517 -24.53 14.16 38.74
N ALA A 518 -25.08 13.41 37.79
CA ALA A 518 -26.52 13.17 37.72
C ALA A 518 -27.04 12.44 38.97
N ALA A 519 -26.30 11.43 39.47
CA ALA A 519 -26.64 10.74 40.70
C ALA A 519 -26.58 11.68 41.93
N LEU A 520 -25.60 12.58 42.00
CA LEU A 520 -25.53 13.61 43.04
C LEU A 520 -26.73 14.58 42.94
N VAL A 521 -27.06 15.07 41.75
CA VAL A 521 -28.23 15.93 41.53
C VAL A 521 -29.53 15.23 41.96
N LEU A 522 -29.70 13.94 41.65
CA LEU A 522 -30.83 13.14 42.11
C LEU A 522 -30.83 12.97 43.64
N PHE A 523 -29.68 12.69 44.23
CA PHE A 523 -29.54 12.58 45.68
C PHE A 523 -29.96 13.87 46.40
N TYR A 524 -29.48 15.03 45.93
CA TYR A 524 -29.87 16.32 46.50
C TYR A 524 -31.34 16.67 46.24
N SER A 525 -31.90 16.28 45.10
CA SER A 525 -33.33 16.40 44.81
C SER A 525 -34.18 15.63 45.84
N ILE A 526 -33.77 14.40 46.18
CA ILE A 526 -34.43 13.56 47.19
C ILE A 526 -34.22 14.13 48.59
N LEU A 527 -32.98 14.51 48.92
CA LEU A 527 -32.62 15.08 50.22
C LEU A 527 -33.41 16.36 50.53
N CYS A 528 -33.66 17.19 49.52
CA CYS A 528 -34.45 18.41 49.64
C CYS A 528 -35.96 18.17 49.44
N ARG A 529 -36.43 16.91 49.44
CA ARG A 529 -37.84 16.50 49.29
C ARG A 529 -38.54 17.12 48.06
N GLY A 530 -37.80 17.34 46.98
CA GLY A 530 -38.32 17.93 45.74
C GLY A 530 -38.41 19.46 45.75
N SER A 531 -38.07 20.13 46.86
CA SER A 531 -38.01 21.60 46.95
C SER A 531 -36.74 22.12 46.27
N ILE A 532 -36.72 22.10 44.94
CA ILE A 532 -35.61 22.50 44.07
C ILE A 532 -36.12 23.28 42.85
N GLU A 533 -35.26 24.07 42.22
CA GLU A 533 -35.60 24.68 40.93
C GLU A 533 -35.48 23.63 39.81
N HIS A 534 -36.60 22.98 39.49
CA HIS A 534 -36.68 21.92 38.48
C HIS A 534 -36.11 22.33 37.10
N ARG A 535 -36.23 23.61 36.72
CA ARG A 535 -35.67 24.09 35.44
C ARG A 535 -34.14 24.05 35.42
N ASN A 536 -33.49 24.27 36.56
CA ASN A 536 -32.04 24.26 36.65
C ASN A 536 -31.46 22.85 36.49
N VAL A 537 -32.23 21.78 36.76
CA VAL A 537 -31.83 20.38 36.49
C VAL A 537 -31.47 20.18 35.02
N THR A 538 -32.17 20.84 34.09
CA THR A 538 -31.90 20.76 32.64
C THR A 538 -30.57 21.39 32.22
N LEU A 539 -29.92 22.14 33.11
CA LEU A 539 -28.64 22.80 32.87
C LEU A 539 -27.44 21.94 33.29
N LEU A 540 -27.65 20.65 33.57
CA LEU A 540 -26.59 19.68 33.84
C LEU A 540 -25.48 19.71 32.77
N GLN A 541 -25.86 19.77 31.49
CA GLN A 541 -24.91 19.84 30.37
C GLN A 541 -24.17 21.20 30.30
N ARG A 542 -24.86 22.30 30.60
CA ARG A 542 -24.39 23.69 30.34
C ARG A 542 -23.74 24.36 31.53
N VAL A 543 -23.95 23.85 32.74
CA VAL A 543 -23.40 24.40 33.97
C VAL A 543 -22.64 23.31 34.70
N GLY A 544 -23.32 22.21 35.02
CA GLY A 544 -22.73 21.07 35.73
C GLY A 544 -21.47 20.52 35.04
N ALA A 545 -21.56 20.15 33.77
CA ALA A 545 -20.43 19.56 33.06
C ALA A 545 -19.24 20.53 32.95
N LEU A 546 -19.47 21.82 32.70
CA LEU A 546 -18.39 22.79 32.57
C LEU A 546 -17.65 23.02 33.90
N VAL A 547 -18.37 22.95 35.01
CA VAL A 547 -17.80 23.10 36.35
C VAL A 547 -17.05 21.85 36.81
N TRP A 548 -17.62 20.67 36.58
CA TRP A 548 -17.09 19.40 37.13
C TRP A 548 -16.10 18.69 36.21
N VAL A 549 -16.18 18.91 34.90
CA VAL A 549 -15.31 18.28 33.89
C VAL A 549 -14.33 19.29 33.29
N GLY A 550 -14.82 20.49 32.98
CA GLY A 550 -14.02 21.56 32.37
C GLY A 550 -14.10 21.62 30.84
N ARG A 551 -13.87 22.82 30.30
CA ARG A 551 -13.97 23.13 28.86
C ARG A 551 -13.09 22.23 27.96
N PRO A 552 -11.80 21.98 28.25
CA PRO A 552 -10.94 21.23 27.32
C PRO A 552 -11.42 19.80 27.08
N LEU A 553 -11.87 19.12 28.13
CA LEU A 553 -12.35 17.74 28.02
C LEU A 553 -13.70 17.66 27.30
N LEU A 554 -14.61 18.62 27.53
CA LEU A 554 -15.87 18.71 26.77
C LEU A 554 -15.64 19.04 25.29
N PHE A 555 -14.64 19.89 24.99
CA PHE A 555 -14.19 20.13 23.61
C PHE A 555 -13.70 18.82 22.97
N VAL A 556 -12.80 18.08 23.64
CA VAL A 556 -12.30 16.78 23.15
C VAL A 556 -13.46 15.80 22.92
N ARG A 557 -14.42 15.71 23.84
CA ARG A 557 -15.63 14.88 23.67
C ARG A 557 -16.40 15.26 22.42
N SER A 558 -16.67 16.54 22.21
CA SER A 558 -17.37 16.99 21.00
C SER A 558 -16.57 16.71 19.73
N LEU A 559 -15.24 16.79 19.79
CA LEU A 559 -14.36 16.46 18.67
C LEU A 559 -14.41 14.97 18.33
N THR A 560 -14.60 14.08 19.31
CA THR A 560 -14.82 12.65 19.03
C THR A 560 -16.09 12.41 18.23
N ALA A 561 -17.17 13.13 18.55
CA ALA A 561 -18.44 13.01 17.85
C ALA A 561 -18.37 13.59 16.43
N ILE A 562 -17.75 14.77 16.29
CA ILE A 562 -17.44 15.35 14.97
C ILE A 562 -16.60 14.38 14.16
N GLY A 563 -15.63 13.72 14.79
CA GLY A 563 -14.79 12.72 14.16
C GLY A 563 -15.59 11.52 13.63
N LEU A 564 -16.42 10.91 14.48
CA LEU A 564 -17.30 9.81 14.08
C LEU A 564 -18.24 10.20 12.92
N LEU A 565 -18.78 11.42 12.93
CA LEU A 565 -19.63 11.96 11.86
C LEU A 565 -18.86 12.40 10.61
N SER A 566 -17.53 12.43 10.69
CA SER A 566 -16.62 12.81 9.59
C SER A 566 -15.84 11.62 9.03
N THR A 567 -16.12 10.40 9.49
CA THR A 567 -15.46 9.16 9.07
C THR A 567 -16.48 8.12 8.62
N SER A 568 -16.19 7.43 7.51
CA SER A 568 -16.91 6.23 7.10
C SER A 568 -16.36 4.97 7.80
N ALA A 569 -17.15 3.90 7.85
CA ALA A 569 -16.66 2.57 8.25
C ALA A 569 -16.57 1.66 7.01
N LEU A 570 -15.55 0.80 6.98
CA LEU A 570 -15.39 -0.23 5.96
C LEU A 570 -15.08 -1.54 6.68
N GLU A 571 -15.94 -2.53 6.54
CA GLU A 571 -15.80 -3.83 7.20
C GLU A 571 -15.55 -4.91 6.15
N LEU A 572 -14.60 -5.81 6.44
CA LEU A 572 -14.44 -7.03 5.68
C LEU A 572 -15.42 -8.07 6.22
N GLN A 573 -16.39 -8.46 5.40
CA GLN A 573 -17.34 -9.53 5.71
C GLN A 573 -17.09 -10.75 4.82
N SER A 574 -17.65 -11.88 5.24
CA SER A 574 -17.58 -13.13 4.49
C SER A 574 -18.97 -13.74 4.41
N SER A 575 -19.34 -14.24 3.23
CA SER A 575 -20.55 -15.05 3.04
C SER A 575 -20.40 -16.48 3.58
N GLY A 576 -19.24 -16.80 4.16
CA GLY A 576 -18.77 -18.15 4.41
C GLY A 576 -17.93 -18.69 3.26
N HIS A 577 -18.17 -18.22 2.02
CA HIS A 577 -17.52 -18.72 0.80
C HIS A 577 -16.59 -17.69 0.15
N VAL A 578 -16.98 -16.42 0.13
CA VAL A 578 -16.23 -15.31 -0.46
C VAL A 578 -16.14 -14.17 0.54
N SER A 579 -14.98 -13.50 0.58
CA SER A 579 -14.78 -12.29 1.38
C SER A 579 -15.01 -11.04 0.54
N TYR A 580 -15.68 -10.04 1.10
CA TYR A 580 -16.00 -8.78 0.42
C TYR A 580 -16.07 -7.63 1.41
N PHE A 581 -15.82 -6.42 0.92
CA PHE A 581 -15.97 -5.22 1.72
C PHE A 581 -17.43 -4.75 1.73
N VAL A 582 -17.91 -4.35 2.90
CA VAL A 582 -19.22 -3.72 3.07
C VAL A 582 -19.07 -2.41 3.83
N VAL A 583 -19.91 -1.44 3.46
CA VAL A 583 -20.07 -0.20 4.20
C VAL A 583 -21.27 -0.37 5.12
N PRO A 584 -21.09 -0.54 6.44
CA PRO A 584 -22.22 -0.66 7.35
C PRO A 584 -22.96 0.69 7.44
N SER A 585 -24.27 0.66 7.27
CA SER A 585 -25.13 1.82 7.50
C SER A 585 -25.36 1.99 9.01
N PRO A 586 -24.87 3.07 9.66
CA PRO A 586 -25.13 3.28 11.07
C PRO A 586 -26.64 3.49 11.30
N PRO A 587 -27.25 2.83 12.31
CA PRO A 587 -28.64 3.06 12.67
C PRO A 587 -28.92 4.55 12.95
N VAL A 588 -30.10 5.03 12.52
CA VAL A 588 -30.50 6.45 12.65
C VAL A 588 -30.30 6.97 14.08
N TYR A 589 -30.64 6.17 15.11
CA TYR A 589 -30.49 6.59 16.50
C TYR A 589 -29.03 6.82 16.91
N LYS A 590 -28.05 6.07 16.36
CA LYS A 590 -26.62 6.29 16.63
C LYS A 590 -26.12 7.58 15.97
N THR A 591 -26.63 7.89 14.79
CA THR A 591 -26.33 9.15 14.08
C THR A 591 -26.90 10.36 14.84
N VAL A 592 -28.15 10.28 15.29
CA VAL A 592 -28.79 11.33 16.10
C VAL A 592 -28.11 11.48 17.45
N LEU A 593 -27.72 10.37 18.10
CA LEU A 593 -26.94 10.41 19.34
C LEU A 593 -25.58 11.10 19.13
N SER A 594 -24.89 10.78 18.03
CA SER A 594 -23.61 11.42 17.69
C SER A 594 -23.79 12.91 17.39
N ALA A 595 -24.89 13.30 16.73
CA ALA A 595 -25.24 14.71 16.54
C ALA A 595 -25.52 15.43 17.87
N ASN A 596 -26.15 14.74 18.83
CA ASN A 596 -26.32 15.28 20.18
C ASN A 596 -24.98 15.46 20.90
N GLU A 597 -24.02 14.57 20.71
CA GLU A 597 -22.68 14.73 21.28
C GLU A 597 -21.90 15.93 20.69
N VAL A 598 -22.24 16.40 19.48
CA VAL A 598 -21.70 17.67 18.95
C VAL A 598 -22.17 18.88 19.78
N THR A 599 -23.31 18.80 20.47
CA THR A 599 -23.83 19.92 21.29
C THR A 599 -22.96 20.23 22.52
N TRP A 600 -22.02 19.34 22.90
CA TRP A 600 -20.98 19.68 23.89
C TRP A 600 -20.06 20.81 23.40
N MET A 601 -19.81 20.89 22.09
CA MET A 601 -19.10 22.01 21.47
C MET A 601 -19.92 23.30 21.63
N VAL A 602 -21.24 23.20 21.42
CA VAL A 602 -22.18 24.32 21.61
C VAL A 602 -22.13 24.84 23.05
N ALA A 603 -22.13 23.96 24.05
CA ALA A 603 -22.01 24.35 25.45
C ALA A 603 -20.70 25.10 25.73
N THR A 604 -19.59 24.62 25.18
CA THR A 604 -18.26 25.24 25.33
C THR A 604 -18.19 26.61 24.66
N VAL A 605 -18.68 26.74 23.43
CA VAL A 605 -18.72 28.02 22.68
C VAL A 605 -19.65 29.01 23.37
N ASN A 606 -20.83 28.58 23.81
CA ASN A 606 -21.77 29.44 24.53
C ASN A 606 -21.14 30.00 25.81
N ASP A 607 -20.41 29.18 26.56
CA ASP A 607 -19.75 29.60 27.80
C ASP A 607 -18.61 30.60 27.57
N MET A 608 -17.84 30.45 26.50
CA MET A 608 -16.88 31.48 26.10
C MET A 608 -17.59 32.77 25.68
N ALA A 609 -18.69 32.65 24.93
CA ALA A 609 -19.49 33.76 24.46
C ALA A 609 -20.32 34.45 25.57
N ILE A 610 -20.46 33.86 26.77
CA ILE A 610 -21.19 34.46 27.91
C ILE A 610 -20.60 35.82 28.32
N LEU A 611 -19.29 36.04 28.13
CA LEU A 611 -18.64 37.32 28.39
C LEU A 611 -19.26 38.47 27.58
N LEU A 612 -19.68 38.16 26.35
CA LEU A 612 -20.29 39.11 25.40
C LEU A 612 -21.82 39.10 25.50
N THR A 613 -22.42 37.91 25.53
CA THR A 613 -23.88 37.72 25.45
C THR A 613 -24.61 37.99 26.77
N ARG A 614 -23.95 37.76 27.92
CA ARG A 614 -24.40 38.08 29.28
C ARG A 614 -25.88 37.70 29.52
N LYS A 615 -26.76 38.69 29.70
CA LYS A 615 -28.18 38.51 30.02
C LYS A 615 -29.00 37.82 28.93
N PHE A 616 -28.50 37.76 27.70
CA PHE A 616 -29.15 37.04 26.60
C PHE A 616 -28.78 35.55 26.58
N ALA A 617 -27.80 35.12 27.38
CA ALA A 617 -27.26 33.76 27.32
C ALA A 617 -28.31 32.68 27.59
N TYR A 618 -29.26 32.90 28.49
CA TYR A 618 -30.33 31.95 28.73
C TYR A 618 -31.16 31.69 27.46
N ASP A 619 -31.63 32.77 26.84
CA ASP A 619 -32.64 32.72 25.77
C ASP A 619 -32.10 32.11 24.47
N TYR A 620 -30.90 32.48 24.03
CA TYR A 620 -30.38 31.98 22.74
C TYR A 620 -29.81 30.56 22.85
N SER A 621 -29.40 30.14 24.05
CA SER A 621 -28.58 28.95 24.21
C SER A 621 -29.34 27.65 23.91
N TYR A 622 -30.64 27.58 24.24
CA TYR A 622 -31.52 26.46 23.90
C TYR A 622 -31.72 26.36 22.39
N LEU A 623 -32.07 27.48 21.73
CA LEU A 623 -32.23 27.55 20.28
C LEU A 623 -30.96 27.10 19.55
N ASN A 624 -29.79 27.54 20.01
CA ASN A 624 -28.51 27.16 19.42
C ASN A 624 -28.29 25.64 19.42
N SER A 625 -28.53 24.96 20.55
CA SER A 625 -28.35 23.50 20.63
C SER A 625 -29.35 22.74 19.77
N VAL A 626 -30.60 23.17 19.70
CA VAL A 626 -31.62 22.55 18.83
C VAL A 626 -31.22 22.72 17.36
N MET A 627 -30.79 23.93 16.95
CA MET A 627 -30.37 24.17 15.57
C MET A 627 -29.15 23.32 15.19
N VAL A 628 -28.12 23.24 16.05
CA VAL A 628 -26.93 22.42 15.77
C VAL A 628 -27.28 20.93 15.72
N LEU A 629 -28.09 20.43 16.67
CA LEU A 629 -28.52 19.04 16.70
C LEU A 629 -29.26 18.68 15.41
N VAL A 630 -30.26 19.46 15.04
CA VAL A 630 -31.09 19.22 13.84
C VAL A 630 -30.25 19.35 12.58
N ALA A 631 -29.47 20.42 12.42
CA ALA A 631 -28.63 20.61 11.24
C ALA A 631 -27.59 19.49 11.09
N THR A 632 -26.92 19.11 12.18
CA THR A 632 -25.91 18.03 12.17
C THR A 632 -26.53 16.66 11.89
N ALA A 633 -27.71 16.37 12.45
CA ALA A 633 -28.43 15.13 12.19
C ALA A 633 -28.91 15.06 10.74
N ILE A 634 -29.56 16.12 10.23
CA ILE A 634 -30.02 16.19 8.83
C ILE A 634 -28.84 16.02 7.88
N LEU A 635 -27.74 16.76 8.09
CA LEU A 635 -26.57 16.68 7.23
C LEU A 635 -25.96 15.26 7.23
N SER A 636 -25.94 14.58 8.37
CA SER A 636 -25.37 13.22 8.49
C SER A 636 -26.30 12.12 7.99
N LEU A 637 -27.61 12.35 7.98
CA LEU A 637 -28.59 11.41 7.40
C LEU A 637 -28.74 11.59 5.88
N THR A 638 -28.66 12.82 5.38
CA THR A 638 -28.86 13.14 3.95
C THR A 638 -27.58 13.02 3.13
N LYS A 639 -26.42 13.30 3.75
CA LYS A 639 -25.10 13.22 3.13
C LYS A 639 -24.12 12.49 4.07
N PRO A 640 -24.23 11.15 4.20
CA PRO A 640 -23.28 10.36 4.97
C PRO A 640 -21.87 10.46 4.36
N VAL A 641 -20.85 10.23 5.17
CA VAL A 641 -19.46 10.19 4.70
C VAL A 641 -19.22 8.88 3.96
N GLU A 642 -18.72 8.98 2.74
CA GLU A 642 -18.33 7.84 1.91
C GLU A 642 -16.82 7.68 1.94
N HIS A 643 -16.36 6.42 1.86
CA HIS A 643 -14.95 6.12 1.66
C HIS A 643 -14.61 6.30 0.18
N SER A 644 -13.36 6.64 -0.12
CA SER A 644 -12.87 6.65 -1.49
C SER A 644 -11.48 6.04 -1.54
N MET A 645 -11.20 5.27 -2.59
CA MET A 645 -9.87 4.72 -2.84
C MET A 645 -9.35 5.34 -4.13
N THR A 646 -8.24 6.05 -4.02
CA THR A 646 -7.52 6.58 -5.16
C THR A 646 -6.31 5.69 -5.42
N MET A 647 -6.38 4.89 -6.50
CA MET A 647 -5.26 4.09 -6.97
C MET A 647 -4.41 4.96 -7.90
N HIS A 648 -3.23 5.34 -7.43
CA HIS A 648 -2.28 6.10 -8.23
C HIS A 648 -0.88 5.62 -7.84
N LYS A 649 -0.48 4.51 -8.46
CA LYS A 649 0.81 3.87 -8.17
C LYS A 649 1.95 4.76 -8.66
N GLN A 650 2.68 5.37 -7.74
CA GLN A 650 3.91 6.12 -7.98
C GLN A 650 5.07 5.29 -7.48
N CYS A 651 6.01 4.97 -8.36
CA CYS A 651 7.21 4.25 -8.00
C CYS A 651 8.45 5.02 -8.42
N SER A 652 9.52 4.86 -7.68
CA SER A 652 10.82 5.48 -7.95
C SER A 652 11.93 4.51 -7.61
N LEU A 653 13.06 4.64 -8.31
CA LEU A 653 14.26 3.87 -8.04
C LEU A 653 15.11 4.65 -7.01
N ALA A 654 15.07 4.22 -5.75
CA ALA A 654 15.89 4.82 -4.69
C ALA A 654 17.38 4.52 -4.90
N HIS A 655 17.68 3.38 -5.53
CA HIS A 655 19.02 3.00 -5.96
C HIS A 655 18.92 2.23 -7.27
N MET A 656 19.60 2.71 -8.31
CA MET A 656 19.57 2.14 -9.65
C MET A 656 19.94 0.66 -9.61
N ASP A 657 19.05 -0.18 -10.13
CA ASP A 657 19.27 -1.64 -10.22
C ASP A 657 19.53 -2.34 -8.87
N PHE A 658 18.92 -1.82 -7.79
CA PHE A 658 18.97 -2.43 -6.47
C PHE A 658 17.73 -2.22 -5.59
N GLN A 659 17.12 -1.02 -5.57
CA GLN A 659 16.00 -0.72 -4.64
C GLN A 659 14.91 0.14 -5.29
N VAL A 660 13.67 -0.36 -5.22
CA VAL A 660 12.44 0.32 -5.65
C VAL A 660 11.62 0.77 -4.44
N VAL A 661 11.04 1.96 -4.51
CA VAL A 661 10.10 2.49 -3.52
C VAL A 661 8.82 2.92 -4.22
N CYS A 662 7.68 2.44 -3.73
CA CYS A 662 6.36 2.66 -4.30
C CYS A 662 5.35 3.17 -3.27
N HIS A 663 4.49 4.07 -3.72
CA HIS A 663 3.23 4.44 -3.09
C HIS A 663 2.08 4.03 -4.02
N SER A 664 1.26 3.06 -3.62
CA SER A 664 0.25 2.46 -4.50
C SER A 664 -1.06 3.25 -4.56
N GLY A 665 -1.40 4.00 -3.51
CA GLY A 665 -2.64 4.75 -3.48
C GLY A 665 -3.04 5.26 -2.09
N THR A 666 -4.11 6.05 -2.05
CA THR A 666 -4.65 6.63 -0.81
C THR A 666 -6.11 6.22 -0.61
N LEU A 667 -6.39 5.57 0.51
CA LEU A 667 -7.73 5.26 1.01
C LEU A 667 -8.19 6.39 1.94
N THR A 668 -9.16 7.19 1.51
CA THR A 668 -9.75 8.23 2.34
C THR A 668 -10.94 7.66 3.10
N ILE A 669 -10.80 7.56 4.43
CA ILE A 669 -11.88 7.13 5.33
C ILE A 669 -12.52 8.34 6.02
N GLY A 670 -11.72 9.38 6.31
CA GLY A 670 -12.18 10.60 6.94
C GLY A 670 -12.09 11.82 6.02
N LEU A 671 -13.02 12.76 6.21
CA LEU A 671 -13.12 14.00 5.44
C LEU A 671 -12.89 15.24 6.34
N ALA A 672 -11.77 15.94 6.11
CA ALA A 672 -11.46 17.19 6.80
C ALA A 672 -12.48 18.31 6.50
N SER A 673 -12.99 18.36 5.27
CA SER A 673 -14.06 19.28 4.88
C SER A 673 -15.31 19.10 5.74
N ARG A 674 -15.64 17.86 6.12
CA ARG A 674 -16.79 17.56 6.97
C ARG A 674 -16.60 18.08 8.39
N VAL A 675 -15.40 17.94 8.95
CA VAL A 675 -15.04 18.51 10.25
C VAL A 675 -15.23 20.03 10.22
N VAL A 676 -14.71 20.71 9.19
CA VAL A 676 -14.84 22.16 9.03
C VAL A 676 -16.32 22.57 8.94
N VAL A 677 -17.13 21.87 8.16
CA VAL A 677 -18.57 22.15 8.03
C VAL A 677 -19.29 21.99 9.38
N LEU A 678 -19.02 20.94 10.13
CA LEU A 678 -19.65 20.71 11.44
C LEU A 678 -19.25 21.79 12.45
N VAL A 679 -17.98 22.20 12.48
CA VAL A 679 -17.53 23.32 13.33
C VAL A 679 -18.16 24.64 12.88
N ALA A 680 -18.25 24.89 11.57
CA ALA A 680 -18.90 26.07 11.01
C ALA A 680 -20.39 26.13 11.38
N ILE A 681 -21.11 24.99 11.37
CA ILE A 681 -22.50 24.90 11.83
C ILE A 681 -22.61 25.34 13.29
N VAL A 682 -21.71 24.87 14.17
CA VAL A 682 -21.72 25.27 15.59
C VAL A 682 -21.53 26.78 15.77
N LEU A 683 -20.55 27.37 15.08
CA LEU A 683 -20.24 28.79 15.21
C LEU A 683 -21.32 29.68 14.58
N THR A 684 -21.79 29.33 13.39
CA THR A 684 -22.84 30.09 12.69
C THR A 684 -24.18 30.01 13.41
N ALA A 685 -24.58 28.83 13.90
CA ALA A 685 -25.80 28.68 14.69
C ALA A 685 -25.74 29.49 15.99
N ASN A 686 -24.56 29.61 16.63
CA ASN A 686 -24.37 30.47 17.80
C ASN A 686 -24.65 31.94 17.47
N VAL A 687 -24.03 32.46 16.42
CA VAL A 687 -24.20 33.87 15.99
C VAL A 687 -25.65 34.14 15.58
N VAL A 688 -26.24 33.27 14.75
CA VAL A 688 -27.63 33.42 14.28
C VAL A 688 -28.61 33.38 15.46
N SER A 689 -28.45 32.43 16.39
CA SER A 689 -29.28 32.37 17.60
C SER A 689 -29.21 33.68 18.39
N TYR A 690 -27.99 34.19 18.61
CA TYR A 690 -27.79 35.43 19.35
C TYR A 690 -28.43 36.63 18.65
N LEU A 691 -28.28 36.74 17.32
CA LEU A 691 -28.91 37.82 16.54
C LEU A 691 -30.44 37.74 16.60
N ILE A 692 -31.03 36.55 16.44
CA ILE A 692 -32.48 36.35 16.55
C ILE A 692 -32.97 36.81 17.92
N THR A 693 -32.30 36.39 19.00
CA THR A 693 -32.65 36.82 20.36
C THR A 693 -32.49 38.33 20.54
N ARG A 694 -31.44 38.95 19.99
CA ARG A 694 -31.22 40.40 20.05
C ARG A 694 -32.30 41.19 19.33
N VAL A 695 -32.76 40.71 18.17
CA VAL A 695 -33.88 41.33 17.43
C VAL A 695 -35.19 41.15 18.20
N TRP A 696 -35.45 39.94 18.72
CA TRP A 696 -36.67 39.64 19.47
C TRP A 696 -36.83 40.51 20.72
N PHE A 697 -35.72 40.85 21.37
CA PHE A 697 -35.70 41.72 22.56
C PHE A 697 -35.28 43.17 22.28
N TYR A 698 -35.21 43.62 21.02
CA TYR A 698 -34.76 44.97 20.65
C TYR A 698 -35.58 46.07 21.34
N GLY A 699 -36.91 45.87 21.48
CA GLY A 699 -37.81 46.81 22.16
C GLY A 699 -38.04 46.55 23.65
N ARG A 700 -37.58 45.42 24.20
CA ARG A 700 -37.78 45.02 25.60
C ARG A 700 -36.55 44.27 26.11
N PRO A 701 -35.48 44.96 26.53
CA PRO A 701 -34.26 44.30 26.95
C PRO A 701 -34.53 43.40 28.17
N PRO A 702 -33.87 42.23 28.27
CA PRO A 702 -34.00 41.37 29.45
C PRO A 702 -33.58 42.12 30.71
N PRO A 703 -34.24 41.83 31.85
CA PRO A 703 -33.94 42.47 33.12
C PRO A 703 -32.47 42.27 33.52
N PRO A 704 -31.85 43.24 34.21
CA PRO A 704 -30.50 43.07 34.74
C PRO A 704 -30.46 41.92 35.75
N VAL A 705 -29.32 41.24 35.84
CA VAL A 705 -29.07 40.21 36.86
C VAL A 705 -28.20 40.84 37.95
N PRO A 706 -28.78 41.30 39.09
CA PRO A 706 -28.07 42.12 40.09
C PRO A 706 -27.13 41.32 41.00
N TYR A 707 -27.20 39.99 40.95
CA TYR A 707 -26.44 39.09 41.81
C TYR A 707 -25.01 38.92 41.29
N ASN A 708 -24.04 39.43 42.05
CA ASN A 708 -22.61 39.34 41.77
C ASN A 708 -21.90 38.71 42.98
N ALA A 709 -21.79 37.39 42.98
CA ALA A 709 -21.07 36.65 44.01
C ALA A 709 -19.88 35.89 43.42
N ILE A 710 -18.77 35.85 44.17
CA ILE A 710 -17.54 35.13 43.80
C ILE A 710 -17.79 33.62 43.67
N PHE A 711 -18.77 33.10 44.43
CA PHE A 711 -19.17 31.70 44.42
C PHE A 711 -20.01 31.28 43.21
N LEU A 712 -20.53 32.23 42.43
CA LEU A 712 -21.31 31.95 41.23
C LEU A 712 -20.41 31.85 40.00
N TYR A 713 -20.39 30.66 39.39
CA TYR A 713 -19.87 30.50 38.04
C TYR A 713 -20.68 31.34 37.03
N ALA A 714 -20.03 31.85 35.99
CA ALA A 714 -20.66 32.74 35.00
C ALA A 714 -21.92 32.11 34.35
N GLY A 715 -21.87 30.81 34.06
CA GLY A 715 -23.04 30.05 33.58
C GLY A 715 -24.18 30.03 34.60
N ALA A 716 -23.91 29.75 35.88
CA ALA A 716 -24.93 29.81 36.93
C ALA A 716 -25.54 31.22 37.08
N LYS A 717 -24.70 32.25 36.98
CA LYS A 717 -25.16 33.64 37.03
C LYS A 717 -26.15 33.98 35.91
N TYR A 718 -25.89 33.59 34.67
CA TYR A 718 -26.73 34.01 33.53
C TYR A 718 -27.76 32.97 33.08
N LEU A 719 -27.58 31.68 33.38
CA LEU A 719 -28.45 30.59 32.92
C LEU A 719 -29.43 30.08 33.98
N PHE A 720 -29.12 30.19 35.28
CA PHE A 720 -30.06 29.71 36.31
C PHE A 720 -31.32 30.57 36.37
N GLN A 721 -32.45 29.89 36.48
CA GLN A 721 -33.71 30.48 36.85
C GLN A 721 -33.67 30.84 38.35
N LYS A 722 -34.03 32.09 38.67
CA LYS A 722 -33.92 32.63 40.03
C LYS A 722 -35.22 33.19 40.59
N ARG A 723 -36.23 33.46 39.75
CA ARG A 723 -37.38 34.32 40.10
C ARG A 723 -38.16 33.86 41.34
N THR A 724 -38.34 32.55 41.49
CA THR A 724 -39.07 31.87 42.57
C THR A 724 -38.22 31.67 43.83
N TRP A 725 -36.94 32.05 43.79
CA TRP A 725 -35.95 31.80 44.84
C TRP A 725 -35.30 33.10 45.34
N VAL A 726 -36.00 34.24 45.17
CA VAL A 726 -35.54 35.55 45.66
C VAL A 726 -36.50 36.01 46.75
N VAL A 727 -35.97 36.26 47.94
CA VAL A 727 -36.68 36.82 49.10
C VAL A 727 -35.88 38.01 49.58
N ASP A 728 -36.52 39.17 49.79
CA ASP A 728 -35.89 40.40 50.29
C ASP A 728 -34.58 40.78 49.59
N ASP A 729 -34.57 40.75 48.25
CA ASP A 729 -33.40 41.05 47.39
C ASP A 729 -32.18 40.12 47.59
N VAL A 730 -32.36 38.97 48.24
CA VAL A 730 -31.38 37.88 48.38
C VAL A 730 -31.80 36.68 47.54
N TYR A 731 -30.89 36.18 46.70
CA TYR A 731 -31.12 34.97 45.92
C TYR A 731 -30.73 33.74 46.73
N TYR A 732 -31.70 32.89 47.07
CA TYR A 732 -31.51 31.63 47.77
C TYR A 732 -31.30 30.50 46.76
N MET A 733 -30.05 30.19 46.43
CA MET A 733 -29.74 29.10 45.50
C MET A 733 -30.00 27.74 46.14
N ASP A 734 -30.95 27.00 45.60
CA ASP A 734 -31.27 25.65 46.08
C ASP A 734 -30.04 24.73 46.04
N ARG A 735 -29.99 23.74 46.94
CA ARG A 735 -28.82 22.89 47.15
C ARG A 735 -28.48 22.04 45.92
N MET A 736 -29.45 21.69 45.08
CA MET A 736 -29.21 20.97 43.82
C MET A 736 -28.56 21.90 42.79
N SER A 737 -29.07 23.13 42.62
CA SER A 737 -28.44 24.16 41.80
C SER A 737 -27.04 24.53 42.30
N ALA A 738 -26.82 24.47 43.62
CA ALA A 738 -25.50 24.64 44.22
C ALA A 738 -24.52 23.55 43.77
N VAL A 739 -24.94 22.28 43.74
CA VAL A 739 -24.14 21.17 43.20
C VAL A 739 -23.79 21.40 41.73
N LEU A 740 -24.75 21.82 40.90
CA LEU A 740 -24.49 22.16 39.49
C LEU A 740 -23.48 23.31 39.35
N ASN A 741 -23.53 24.30 40.24
CA ASN A 741 -22.58 25.39 40.34
C ASN A 741 -21.24 24.98 40.99
N GLY A 742 -21.07 23.72 41.43
CA GLY A 742 -19.84 23.21 42.03
C GLY A 742 -19.67 23.54 43.51
N ILE A 743 -20.77 23.57 44.26
CA ILE A 743 -20.77 23.75 45.72
C ILE A 743 -21.51 22.57 46.33
N LEU A 744 -20.79 21.74 47.09
CA LEU A 744 -21.38 20.66 47.88
C LEU A 744 -21.84 21.22 49.23
N THR A 745 -23.04 20.87 49.67
CA THR A 745 -23.64 21.45 50.88
C THR A 745 -24.10 20.38 51.87
N VAL A 746 -23.70 20.53 53.14
CA VAL A 746 -24.15 19.68 54.25
C VAL A 746 -24.79 20.59 55.29
N LYS A 747 -26.09 20.39 55.56
CA LYS A 747 -26.82 21.12 56.60
C LYS A 747 -26.73 20.34 57.90
N ASN A 748 -26.29 20.99 58.97
CA ASN A 748 -26.31 20.43 60.32
C ASN A 748 -26.83 21.51 61.29
N GLY A 749 -28.03 21.32 61.84
CA GLY A 749 -28.72 22.36 62.61
C GLY A 749 -28.99 23.62 61.77
N GLY A 750 -28.71 24.79 62.35
CA GLY A 750 -28.82 26.10 61.71
C GLY A 750 -27.63 26.48 60.80
N VAL A 751 -26.64 25.59 60.61
CA VAL A 751 -25.42 25.90 59.84
C VAL A 751 -25.34 25.08 58.55
N LEU A 752 -25.04 25.76 57.44
CA LEU A 752 -24.79 25.16 56.13
C LEU A 752 -23.28 25.12 55.84
N TYR A 753 -22.71 23.93 55.86
CA TYR A 753 -21.31 23.69 55.49
C TYR A 753 -21.21 23.55 53.97
N CYS A 754 -20.42 24.42 53.34
CA CYS A 754 -20.29 24.49 51.89
C CYS A 754 -18.85 24.21 51.45
N LEU A 755 -18.65 23.31 50.50
CA LEU A 755 -17.37 23.07 49.83
C LEU A 755 -17.48 23.51 48.38
N ASP A 756 -16.78 24.58 48.01
CA ASP A 756 -16.65 25.01 46.61
C ASP A 756 -15.52 24.24 45.94
N ILE A 757 -15.87 23.32 45.04
CA ILE A 757 -14.91 22.48 44.32
C ILE A 757 -14.11 23.27 43.26
N LYS A 758 -14.60 24.43 42.83
CA LYS A 758 -13.93 25.30 41.86
C LYS A 758 -12.76 26.02 42.53
N LEU A 759 -12.96 26.45 43.77
CA LEU A 759 -11.98 27.19 44.57
C LEU A 759 -11.20 26.30 45.55
N TRP A 760 -11.63 25.04 45.73
CA TRP A 760 -11.14 24.11 46.76
C TRP A 760 -11.15 24.73 48.17
N ARG A 761 -12.25 25.42 48.50
CA ARG A 761 -12.43 26.11 49.78
C ARG A 761 -13.72 25.69 50.47
N THR A 762 -13.64 25.52 51.78
CA THR A 762 -14.80 25.34 52.64
C THR A 762 -15.21 26.68 53.25
N PHE A 763 -16.52 26.90 53.38
CA PHE A 763 -17.08 28.04 54.10
C PHE A 763 -18.38 27.62 54.80
N LEU A 764 -18.75 28.37 55.84
CA LEU A 764 -19.95 28.12 56.62
C LEU A 764 -20.90 29.30 56.46
N ILE A 765 -22.19 29.02 56.45
CA ILE A 765 -23.24 30.04 56.46
C ILE A 765 -24.24 29.68 57.55
N ASP A 766 -24.49 30.64 58.42
CA ASP A 766 -25.57 30.56 59.40
C ASP A 766 -26.90 30.87 58.69
N LEU A 767 -27.84 29.95 58.81
CA LEU A 767 -29.19 30.09 58.25
C LEU A 767 -30.07 30.81 59.28
N PRO A 768 -30.98 31.70 58.85
CA PRO A 768 -31.83 32.44 59.77
C PRO A 768 -32.73 31.49 60.59
N ASP A 769 -32.86 31.78 61.88
CA ASP A 769 -33.81 31.10 62.77
C ASP A 769 -35.24 31.36 62.25
N GLY A 770 -36.06 30.32 62.19
CA GLY A 770 -37.43 30.44 61.67
C GLY A 770 -38.25 31.45 62.46
N ASN A 771 -38.67 32.53 61.82
CA ASN A 771 -39.69 33.42 62.37
C ASN A 771 -41.05 32.71 62.28
N ASP A 772 -41.73 32.55 63.41
CA ASP A 772 -43.07 31.93 63.49
C ASP A 772 -44.17 32.72 62.71
N ASP A 773 -43.86 33.93 62.23
CA ASP A 773 -44.76 34.82 61.46
C ASP A 773 -44.50 34.82 59.93
N ALA A 774 -43.55 34.02 59.42
CA ALA A 774 -43.24 33.96 57.99
C ALA A 774 -44.12 32.93 57.25
N ASP A 775 -44.51 33.25 56.00
CA ASP A 775 -45.19 32.31 55.09
C ASP A 775 -44.40 30.99 54.98
N ASP A 776 -45.07 29.84 55.06
CA ASP A 776 -44.45 28.50 55.14
C ASP A 776 -43.45 28.26 53.99
N ASP A 777 -43.74 28.78 52.80
CA ASP A 777 -42.89 28.70 51.62
C ASP A 777 -41.60 29.55 51.76
N VAL A 778 -41.70 30.72 52.39
CA VAL A 778 -40.56 31.63 52.62
C VAL A 778 -39.63 31.07 53.71
N ALA A 779 -40.20 30.53 54.78
CA ALA A 779 -39.44 29.84 55.82
C ALA A 779 -38.71 28.61 55.24
N HIS A 780 -39.37 27.86 54.36
CA HIS A 780 -38.77 26.70 53.71
C HIS A 780 -37.58 27.07 52.80
N ILE A 781 -37.68 28.14 52.01
CA ILE A 781 -36.60 28.61 51.12
C ILE A 781 -35.39 29.12 51.94
N THR A 782 -35.64 29.97 52.93
CA THR A 782 -34.57 30.62 53.70
C THR A 782 -33.77 29.63 54.56
N GLN A 783 -34.40 28.53 55.00
CA GLN A 783 -33.76 27.51 55.83
C GLN A 783 -33.08 26.37 55.06
N ASN A 784 -33.27 26.24 53.74
CA ASN A 784 -32.78 25.06 53.00
C ASN A 784 -31.96 25.38 51.75
N ALA A 785 -31.66 26.66 51.49
CA ALA A 785 -30.92 27.10 50.32
C ALA A 785 -29.75 28.05 50.68
N LEU A 786 -28.82 28.21 49.75
CA LEU A 786 -27.63 29.03 49.91
C LEU A 786 -27.97 30.52 49.64
N PRO A 787 -27.90 31.42 50.63
CA PRO A 787 -28.17 32.84 50.40
C PRO A 787 -27.06 33.51 49.60
N ILE A 788 -27.44 34.24 48.56
CA ILE A 788 -26.56 35.00 47.67
C ILE A 788 -27.07 36.45 47.62
N PRO A 789 -26.45 37.38 48.36
CA PRO A 789 -26.91 38.76 48.40
C PRO A 789 -26.73 39.45 47.04
N SER A 790 -27.68 40.31 46.67
CA SER A 790 -27.47 41.28 45.61
C SER A 790 -26.42 42.30 46.06
N ARG A 791 -25.59 42.84 45.14
CA ARG A 791 -24.51 43.75 45.53
C ARG A 791 -25.10 45.02 46.18
N GLY A 792 -25.00 45.07 47.51
CA GLY A 792 -25.49 46.18 48.32
C GLY A 792 -25.16 46.11 49.81
N ILE A 793 -24.34 45.17 50.31
CA ILE A 793 -23.80 45.24 51.68
C ILE A 793 -22.34 44.78 51.66
N ALA A 794 -21.44 45.73 51.40
CA ALA A 794 -20.11 45.71 51.99
C ALA A 794 -20.17 46.67 53.19
N ARG A 795 -20.49 46.16 54.38
CA ARG A 795 -20.24 46.83 55.65
C ARG A 795 -20.06 45.77 56.74
N GLY A 796 -18.91 45.84 57.41
CA GLY A 796 -18.56 45.05 58.61
C GLY A 796 -17.55 43.97 58.31
#